data_AF-A0AA37S8D1-F1
#
_entry.id   AF-A0AA37S8D1-F1
#
_cell.length_a   1.000
_cell.length_b   1.000
_cell.length_c   1.000
_cell.angle_alpha   90.00
_cell.angle_beta   90.00
_cell.angle_gamma   90.00
#
_symmetry.space_group_name_H-M   'P 1'
#
loop_
_entity.id
_entity.type
_entity.pdbx_description
1 polymer ?
#
loop_
_entity_poly.entity_id
_entity_poly.type
_entity_poly.pdbx_seq_one_letter_code
_entity_poly.pdbx_strand_id
1 'polypeptide(L)'
;MSKLTRSKKSLALISLGTLCSSFAMADAAIETYLNSWQYKALTLQAEIDKHTPMSEATMLMTHNSYNSDHYSNLGSYYDPNHIHSLTEQLDMGVRLLELDTHWFSSELIACHGTDDHTGCSEFDGRTEERIGEVNTWIRNPAHKDQVVFLYIEDHMDNHFAEMSTILDKYFADKIYQPSQCGESFPMNVSKADILNAGKQIVIYGDGSCSGSEGTSWANYAFGHLFTTNNSELSPAPDCQNDRFNPDLLSSTFTRVFEDSTTLSDWFGDPPKAVDANYMKTLTDCAVGVVGLDQLDHDDARHGAAIWSWNTNEPNNVGNEDCAEHNGNGRFNDLSCDQTRPYVCLDSAGQWQVSSASGPWAEGFNVCSSEFNGSYGLPKNGYQNYLLKQAKGNQSAWINYTDQATEGKWVQGDAPAINLPTESSQVVYRQLRNGKGKCLDLEGRSTSVGTPVHQWSCHTDPADIDSQLWYQDDSGRLHSKLYPSRCVEAENSGTGEGTDIILADCDSGANQQWLRSTNNSLRPAHATNRAMDISGGDNSNDGSNSHLWTYHGGKTQMWYWWTPATYDRWIPEEEPAAGTLVQGSWSNSGGRSISSKNNPLVELIIDQSGPVTLDLRSSQDAYLYLLDVNGQQIAADDDGGEGSNARITLSLDAGMYMLVAATDSSGKSGNFDVQTSSGQVKAFNYQRLKNGKGYCLDLEDEGTSNGTDVHQWSCQGDDYQKWYQDSLGRIHSKAARFKCVDVSGAGTSNGSDVHLWSCHTGNNQRWDRGNSNSFRPKHATSKALDIDGGDTWSYRGSDAHIWGYHGGKTQQWVWIQ
;
A
#
# COMPACT_ATOMS: atom_id res chain seq x y z
N MET A 1 49.27 42.42 4.31
CA MET A 1 48.87 43.51 3.40
C MET A 1 49.25 43.11 1.97
N SER A 2 48.31 43.29 1.02
CA SER A 2 48.41 43.13 -0.44
C SER A 2 48.74 41.76 -1.08
N LYS A 3 47.74 41.31 -1.86
CA LYS A 3 47.78 40.76 -3.25
C LYS A 3 48.24 39.31 -3.54
N LEU A 4 47.64 38.85 -4.66
CA LEU A 4 47.77 37.60 -5.46
C LEU A 4 46.78 36.49 -5.06
N THR A 5 45.90 35.93 -5.91
CA THR A 5 45.65 36.07 -7.37
C THR A 5 44.30 35.40 -7.69
N ARG A 6 43.38 36.11 -8.38
CA ARG A 6 42.22 35.52 -9.09
C ARG A 6 42.64 35.24 -10.53
N SER A 7 42.61 33.99 -10.96
CA SER A 7 42.79 33.59 -12.36
C SER A 7 41.43 33.26 -12.98
N LYS A 8 41.16 33.92 -14.12
CA LYS A 8 40.03 33.69 -15.01
C LYS A 8 40.17 32.31 -15.65
N LYS A 9 39.13 31.47 -15.64
CA LYS A 9 39.01 30.35 -16.56
C LYS A 9 38.11 30.76 -17.73
N SER A 10 38.71 30.68 -18.91
CA SER A 10 38.14 30.92 -20.23
C SER A 10 37.12 29.86 -20.63
N LEU A 11 36.15 30.28 -21.44
CA LEU A 11 35.37 29.41 -22.34
C LEU A 11 36.31 28.48 -23.11
N ALA A 12 36.03 27.17 -23.08
CA ALA A 12 36.54 26.21 -24.03
C ALA A 12 35.44 25.21 -24.38
N LEU A 13 35.36 24.93 -25.68
CA LEU A 13 34.33 24.18 -26.39
C LEU A 13 34.09 22.78 -25.80
N ILE A 14 32.81 22.41 -25.73
CA ILE A 14 32.34 21.03 -25.55
C ILE A 14 32.71 20.27 -26.83
N SER A 15 33.68 19.36 -26.72
CA SER A 15 33.94 18.33 -27.72
C SER A 15 33.22 17.06 -27.27
N LEU A 16 32.33 16.56 -28.13
CA LEU A 16 31.76 15.22 -28.01
C LEU A 16 32.90 14.20 -28.10
N GLY A 17 33.06 13.40 -27.06
CA GLY A 17 34.04 12.32 -27.02
C GLY A 17 33.78 11.41 -25.82
N THR A 18 32.95 10.38 -26.05
CA THR A 18 33.00 9.05 -25.39
C THR A 18 33.39 9.05 -23.91
N LEU A 19 32.41 9.32 -23.05
CA LEU A 19 32.37 8.68 -21.73
C LEU A 19 31.68 7.33 -21.94
N CYS A 20 32.50 6.28 -21.94
CA CYS A 20 32.05 4.92 -21.69
C CYS A 20 31.52 4.93 -20.25
N SER A 21 30.23 5.17 -20.08
CA SER A 21 29.55 4.87 -18.83
C SER A 21 29.63 3.35 -18.66
N SER A 22 30.33 2.93 -17.62
CA SER A 22 30.19 1.61 -17.04
C SER A 22 28.71 1.41 -16.71
N PHE A 23 27.97 0.80 -17.63
CA PHE A 23 26.63 0.33 -17.39
C PHE A 23 26.73 -0.72 -16.28
N ALA A 24 26.33 -0.34 -15.08
CA ALA A 24 26.09 -1.30 -14.01
C ALA A 24 25.12 -2.33 -14.56
N MET A 25 25.54 -3.59 -14.49
CA MET A 25 24.67 -4.75 -14.69
C MET A 25 23.58 -4.72 -13.60
N ALA A 26 22.64 -5.68 -13.60
CA ALA A 26 21.84 -6.01 -12.41
C ALA A 26 22.60 -5.67 -11.12
N ASP A 27 21.99 -5.01 -10.13
CA ASP A 27 22.71 -4.76 -8.89
C ASP A 27 22.94 -6.11 -8.18
N ALA A 28 23.98 -6.78 -8.65
CA ALA A 28 24.45 -8.07 -8.22
C ALA A 28 24.87 -7.99 -6.75
N ALA A 29 25.03 -6.79 -6.20
CA ALA A 29 25.45 -6.59 -4.83
C ALA A 29 24.32 -6.87 -3.83
N ILE A 30 23.06 -6.47 -4.11
CA ILE A 30 21.91 -6.88 -3.28
C ILE A 30 21.69 -8.40 -3.36
N GLU A 31 21.75 -8.99 -4.56
CA GLU A 31 21.64 -10.45 -4.70
C GLU A 31 22.79 -11.19 -4.01
N THR A 32 24.00 -10.64 -4.05
CA THR A 32 25.15 -11.17 -3.32
C THR A 32 24.90 -11.08 -1.81
N TYR A 33 24.32 -9.98 -1.33
CA TYR A 33 23.95 -9.80 0.08
C TYR A 33 22.86 -10.77 0.54
N LEU A 34 21.80 -10.98 -0.25
CA LEU A 34 20.75 -11.96 0.10
C LEU A 34 21.27 -13.40 0.15
N ASN A 35 22.37 -13.68 -0.55
CA ASN A 35 23.08 -14.96 -0.48
C ASN A 35 24.25 -14.94 0.52
N SER A 36 24.45 -13.84 1.25
CA SER A 36 25.55 -13.68 2.19
C SER A 36 25.26 -14.37 3.54
N TRP A 37 26.33 -14.66 4.28
CA TRP A 37 26.19 -15.21 5.62
C TRP A 37 25.52 -14.21 6.58
N GLN A 38 25.75 -12.90 6.37
CA GLN A 38 25.18 -11.85 7.21
C GLN A 38 23.65 -11.88 7.14
N TYR A 39 23.11 -11.87 5.92
CA TYR A 39 21.67 -11.92 5.70
C TYR A 39 21.05 -13.20 6.27
N LYS A 40 21.68 -14.36 6.03
CA LYS A 40 21.23 -15.64 6.59
C LYS A 40 21.19 -15.61 8.11
N ALA A 41 22.24 -15.10 8.75
CA ALA A 41 22.34 -15.00 10.20
C ALA A 41 21.29 -14.04 10.79
N LEU A 42 21.05 -12.87 10.17
CA LEU A 42 20.01 -11.93 10.59
C LEU A 42 18.61 -12.53 10.44
N THR A 43 18.35 -13.25 9.35
CA THR A 43 17.07 -13.92 9.11
C THR A 43 16.81 -15.00 10.16
N LEU A 44 17.80 -15.84 10.46
CA LEU A 44 17.69 -16.85 11.51
C LEU A 44 17.63 -16.26 12.92
N GLN A 45 18.19 -15.07 13.14
CA GLN A 45 18.01 -14.32 14.39
C GLN A 45 16.57 -13.80 14.50
N ALA A 46 15.99 -13.32 13.41
CA ALA A 46 14.60 -12.87 13.37
C ALA A 46 13.59 -14.00 13.66
N GLU A 47 13.93 -15.26 13.37
CA GLU A 47 13.14 -16.43 13.80
C GLU A 47 13.10 -16.59 15.34
N ILE A 48 14.18 -16.25 16.04
CA ILE A 48 14.18 -16.21 17.51
C ILE A 48 13.27 -15.09 18.00
N ASP A 49 13.37 -13.89 17.40
CA ASP A 49 12.53 -12.74 17.74
C ASP A 49 11.04 -13.04 17.48
N LYS A 50 10.70 -13.88 16.51
CA LYS A 50 9.32 -14.20 16.13
C LYS A 50 8.51 -14.76 17.29
N HIS A 51 9.13 -15.61 18.11
CA HIS A 51 8.52 -16.24 19.29
C HIS A 51 8.83 -15.52 20.59
N THR A 52 9.56 -14.42 20.54
CA THR A 52 9.98 -13.65 21.72
C THR A 52 8.96 -12.55 21.98
N PRO A 53 8.48 -12.36 23.22
CA PRO A 53 7.66 -11.21 23.57
C PRO A 53 8.37 -9.91 23.19
N MET A 54 7.62 -8.88 22.77
CA MET A 54 8.24 -7.60 22.41
C MET A 54 9.09 -6.99 23.54
N SER A 55 8.83 -7.33 24.81
CA SER A 55 9.66 -6.93 25.96
C SER A 55 11.10 -7.46 25.95
N GLU A 56 11.40 -8.46 25.12
CA GLU A 56 12.73 -9.05 24.99
C GLU A 56 13.25 -9.05 23.54
N ALA A 57 12.37 -8.81 22.57
CA ALA A 57 12.73 -8.72 21.16
C ALA A 57 13.43 -7.39 20.86
N THR A 58 14.17 -7.36 19.76
CA THR A 58 14.74 -6.14 19.19
C THR A 58 14.27 -5.95 17.76
N MET A 59 14.23 -4.71 17.28
CA MET A 59 13.84 -4.39 15.91
C MET A 59 14.81 -3.42 15.27
N LEU A 60 15.23 -3.78 14.06
CA LEU A 60 15.89 -2.85 13.16
C LEU A 60 14.83 -1.95 12.50
N MET A 61 15.09 -0.66 12.55
CA MET A 61 14.28 0.41 12.00
C MET A 61 15.10 1.22 11.00
N THR A 62 14.44 1.83 10.03
CA THR A 62 15.01 2.94 9.25
C THR A 62 14.27 4.23 9.59
N HIS A 63 15.01 5.30 9.86
CA HIS A 63 14.44 6.59 10.21
C HIS A 63 14.08 7.37 8.93
N ASN A 64 12.88 7.94 8.86
CA ASN A 64 12.32 8.56 7.64
C ASN A 64 12.46 7.66 6.41
N SER A 65 12.04 6.39 6.53
CA SER A 65 12.28 5.30 5.57
C SER A 65 11.91 5.66 4.12
N TYR A 66 10.94 6.55 3.93
CA TYR A 66 10.45 7.00 2.63
C TYR A 66 11.34 8.07 1.97
N ASN A 67 12.16 8.81 2.73
CA ASN A 67 13.08 9.79 2.18
C ASN A 67 14.30 9.07 1.60
N SER A 68 14.16 8.57 0.38
CA SER A 68 15.14 7.69 -0.26
C SER A 68 15.53 8.16 -1.65
N ASP A 69 16.82 7.98 -2.00
CA ASP A 69 17.35 8.25 -3.33
C ASP A 69 16.61 7.46 -4.41
N HIS A 70 16.12 6.27 -4.07
CA HIS A 70 15.29 5.46 -4.96
C HIS A 70 14.04 6.21 -5.47
N TYR A 71 13.50 7.15 -4.68
CA TYR A 71 12.34 7.97 -5.08
C TYR A 71 12.71 9.39 -5.45
N SER A 72 13.99 9.78 -5.34
CA SER A 72 14.45 11.14 -5.54
C SER A 72 14.17 11.60 -6.98
N ASN A 73 13.85 12.88 -7.11
CA ASN A 73 13.67 13.50 -8.43
C ASN A 73 14.10 14.97 -8.38
N LEU A 74 13.97 15.68 -9.50
CA LEU A 74 14.39 17.09 -9.60
C LEU A 74 13.67 18.03 -8.63
N GLY A 75 12.62 17.57 -7.92
CA GLY A 75 11.75 18.33 -7.03
C GLY A 75 11.56 17.75 -5.62
N SER A 76 12.09 16.55 -5.32
CA SER A 76 11.87 15.83 -4.06
C SER A 76 13.14 15.15 -3.56
N TYR A 77 13.22 14.95 -2.24
CA TYR A 77 14.26 14.15 -1.56
C TYR A 77 15.70 14.51 -2.00
N TYR A 78 16.02 15.81 -2.04
CA TYR A 78 17.35 16.29 -2.46
C TYR A 78 18.50 15.87 -1.54
N ASP A 79 18.16 15.47 -0.33
CA ASP A 79 19.06 15.03 0.73
C ASP A 79 18.42 13.80 1.39
N PRO A 80 18.48 12.64 0.71
CA PRO A 80 17.73 11.46 1.12
C PRO A 80 18.37 10.82 2.35
N ASN A 81 17.54 10.38 3.31
CA ASN A 81 17.97 9.56 4.46
C ASN A 81 18.43 8.17 3.99
N HIS A 82 17.87 7.64 2.91
CA HIS A 82 18.10 6.28 2.44
C HIS A 82 18.50 6.20 0.97
N ILE A 83 19.06 5.05 0.58
CA ILE A 83 19.41 4.77 -0.82
C ILE A 83 18.36 3.84 -1.46
N HIS A 84 17.74 2.99 -0.65
CA HIS A 84 16.90 1.87 -1.08
C HIS A 84 15.41 2.13 -0.94
N SER A 85 14.61 1.41 -1.73
CA SER A 85 13.16 1.36 -1.61
C SER A 85 12.69 0.80 -0.24
N LEU A 86 11.41 0.94 0.10
CA LEU A 86 10.87 0.41 1.36
C LEU A 86 10.90 -1.13 1.33
N THR A 87 10.64 -1.74 0.16
CA THR A 87 10.74 -3.20 0.03
C THR A 87 12.17 -3.70 0.18
N GLU A 88 13.16 -3.00 -0.39
CA GLU A 88 14.56 -3.36 -0.23
C GLU A 88 15.04 -3.19 1.22
N GLN A 89 14.59 -2.14 1.92
CA GLN A 89 14.83 -1.99 3.36
C GLN A 89 14.26 -3.18 4.16
N LEU A 90 13.02 -3.60 3.88
CA LEU A 90 12.40 -4.78 4.50
C LEU A 90 13.17 -6.07 4.16
N ASP A 91 13.62 -6.21 2.92
CA ASP A 91 14.44 -7.34 2.47
C ASP A 91 15.81 -7.34 3.14
N MET A 92 16.32 -6.20 3.61
CA MET A 92 17.56 -6.13 4.39
C MET A 92 17.39 -6.49 5.88
N GLY A 93 16.16 -6.80 6.32
CA GLY A 93 15.86 -7.22 7.70
C GLY A 93 15.23 -6.13 8.56
N VAL A 94 14.96 -4.94 8.00
CA VAL A 94 14.17 -3.90 8.66
C VAL A 94 12.77 -4.45 8.93
N ARG A 95 12.24 -4.21 10.13
CA ARG A 95 10.87 -4.61 10.50
C ARG A 95 10.04 -3.48 11.09
N LEU A 96 10.61 -2.27 11.16
CA LEU A 96 9.90 -1.05 11.50
C LEU A 96 10.28 0.06 10.51
N LEU A 97 9.30 0.59 9.78
CA LEU A 97 9.47 1.71 8.84
C LEU A 97 8.81 2.97 9.40
N GLU A 98 9.43 4.13 9.22
CA GLU A 98 8.92 5.44 9.61
C GLU A 98 8.47 6.23 8.38
N LEU A 99 7.26 6.79 8.44
CA LEU A 99 6.63 7.57 7.38
C LEU A 99 6.08 8.88 7.96
N ASP A 100 6.73 10.00 7.62
CA ASP A 100 6.28 11.34 8.03
C ASP A 100 5.20 11.77 7.06
N THR A 101 3.97 11.76 7.55
CA THR A 101 2.80 11.92 6.72
C THR A 101 2.24 13.32 6.91
N HIS A 102 2.41 14.16 5.89
CA HIS A 102 1.94 15.53 5.87
C HIS A 102 0.67 15.67 5.04
N TRP A 103 -0.28 16.49 5.51
CA TRP A 103 -1.32 17.02 4.66
C TRP A 103 -0.80 18.22 3.86
N PHE A 104 -0.46 18.00 2.60
CA PHE A 104 0.16 19.01 1.75
C PHE A 104 -0.45 19.01 0.34
N SER A 105 -0.71 20.21 -0.19
CA SER A 105 -1.37 20.41 -1.49
C SER A 105 -2.67 19.58 -1.67
N SER A 106 -3.46 19.46 -0.58
CA SER A 106 -4.73 18.72 -0.53
C SER A 106 -4.62 17.20 -0.68
N GLU A 107 -3.45 16.62 -0.39
CA GLU A 107 -3.22 15.17 -0.37
C GLU A 107 -2.32 14.77 0.81
N LEU A 108 -2.31 13.48 1.15
CA LEU A 108 -1.35 12.91 2.10
C LEU A 108 -0.03 12.57 1.40
N ILE A 109 1.03 13.26 1.79
CA ILE A 109 2.36 13.20 1.20
C ILE A 109 3.35 12.67 2.23
N ALA A 110 4.23 11.75 1.80
CA ALA A 110 5.35 11.28 2.59
C ALA A 110 6.52 12.26 2.36
N CYS A 111 6.69 13.20 3.28
CA CYS A 111 7.53 14.39 3.11
C CYS A 111 8.48 14.54 4.29
N HIS A 112 9.75 14.82 3.99
CA HIS A 112 10.74 15.16 5.01
C HIS A 112 10.67 16.67 5.29
N GLY A 113 9.76 17.04 6.19
CA GLY A 113 9.43 18.43 6.51
C GLY A 113 9.18 18.65 8.00
N THR A 114 9.05 19.91 8.40
CA THR A 114 8.68 20.29 9.77
C THR A 114 7.17 20.30 9.97
N ASP A 115 6.69 20.42 11.22
CA ASP A 115 5.26 20.46 11.57
C ASP A 115 4.42 21.47 10.77
N ASP A 116 5.02 22.57 10.29
CA ASP A 116 4.36 23.58 9.45
C ASP A 116 4.45 23.28 7.94
N HIS A 117 4.80 22.04 7.59
CA HIS A 117 5.05 21.51 6.25
C HIS A 117 6.20 22.19 5.49
N THR A 118 7.04 22.97 6.17
CA THR A 118 8.25 23.52 5.54
C THR A 118 9.19 22.38 5.19
N GLY A 119 9.57 22.30 3.92
CA GLY A 119 10.35 21.17 3.38
C GLY A 119 9.53 20.30 2.42
N CYS A 120 8.20 20.33 2.53
CA CYS A 120 7.32 19.59 1.64
C CYS A 120 7.19 20.20 0.26
N SER A 121 7.06 19.32 -0.71
CA SER A 121 7.03 19.61 -2.13
C SER A 121 5.89 18.85 -2.81
N GLU A 122 5.28 19.46 -3.84
CA GLU A 122 4.29 18.77 -4.69
C GLU A 122 4.92 17.62 -5.51
N PHE A 123 6.25 17.52 -5.50
CA PHE A 123 7.01 16.46 -6.16
C PHE A 123 7.36 15.29 -5.22
N ASP A 124 7.12 15.42 -3.92
CA ASP A 124 7.32 14.33 -2.95
C ASP A 124 6.31 13.21 -3.20
N GLY A 125 6.68 11.98 -2.83
CA GLY A 125 5.84 10.81 -3.02
C GLY A 125 4.60 10.82 -2.12
N ARG A 126 3.48 10.29 -2.62
CA ARG A 126 2.25 10.20 -1.82
C ARG A 126 2.38 9.13 -0.74
N THR A 127 1.82 9.35 0.44
CA THR A 127 1.78 8.32 1.50
C THR A 127 1.08 7.05 1.03
N GLU A 128 0.04 7.20 0.20
CA GLU A 128 -0.65 6.07 -0.42
C GLU A 128 0.28 5.16 -1.23
N GLU A 129 1.26 5.72 -1.94
CA GLU A 129 2.21 4.96 -2.75
C GLU A 129 3.16 4.14 -1.87
N ARG A 130 3.62 4.73 -0.75
CA ARG A 130 4.46 4.05 0.25
C ARG A 130 3.74 2.90 0.93
N ILE A 131 2.49 3.12 1.33
CA ILE A 131 1.64 2.07 1.90
C ILE A 131 1.37 0.96 0.87
N GLY A 132 1.09 1.32 -0.38
CA GLY A 132 0.88 0.36 -1.47
C GLY A 132 2.12 -0.50 -1.78
N GLU A 133 3.31 0.07 -1.65
CA GLU A 133 4.59 -0.61 -1.79
C GLU A 133 4.83 -1.63 -0.65
N VAL A 134 4.62 -1.25 0.60
CA VAL A 134 4.72 -2.19 1.74
C VAL A 134 3.67 -3.31 1.64
N ASN A 135 2.45 -2.97 1.21
CA ASN A 135 1.40 -3.95 0.93
C ASN A 135 1.81 -4.97 -0.14
N THR A 136 2.50 -4.51 -1.17
CA THR A 136 3.03 -5.36 -2.22
C THR A 136 4.06 -6.35 -1.71
N TRP A 137 4.86 -5.98 -0.70
CA TRP A 137 5.82 -6.86 -0.04
C TRP A 137 5.13 -7.86 0.90
N ILE A 138 4.26 -7.40 1.80
CA ILE A 138 3.67 -8.25 2.85
C ILE A 138 2.75 -9.33 2.30
N ARG A 139 2.18 -9.11 1.10
CA ARG A 139 1.28 -10.05 0.43
C ARG A 139 1.99 -11.04 -0.49
N ASN A 140 3.32 -11.01 -0.56
CA ASN A 140 4.07 -12.07 -1.20
C ASN A 140 3.94 -13.37 -0.37
N PRO A 141 3.57 -14.53 -0.96
CA PRO A 141 3.49 -15.79 -0.24
C PRO A 141 4.78 -16.19 0.51
N ALA A 142 5.94 -15.73 0.04
CA ALA A 142 7.22 -15.91 0.71
C ALA A 142 7.31 -15.18 2.07
N HIS A 143 6.47 -14.16 2.31
CA HIS A 143 6.50 -13.31 3.50
C HIS A 143 5.29 -13.53 4.42
N LYS A 144 4.53 -14.62 4.24
CA LYS A 144 3.32 -14.91 5.01
C LYS A 144 3.54 -15.04 6.53
N ASP A 145 4.77 -15.28 6.95
CA ASP A 145 5.19 -15.40 8.34
C ASP A 145 5.96 -14.17 8.85
N GLN A 146 5.90 -13.06 8.12
CA GLN A 146 6.55 -11.80 8.47
C GLN A 146 5.54 -10.81 9.07
N VAL A 147 6.01 -10.01 10.03
CA VAL A 147 5.27 -8.93 10.66
C VAL A 147 6.04 -7.62 10.48
N VAL A 148 5.38 -6.57 10.00
CA VAL A 148 5.96 -5.24 9.77
C VAL A 148 5.28 -4.21 10.68
N PHE A 149 6.08 -3.39 11.32
CA PHE A 149 5.65 -2.25 12.10
C PHE A 149 5.78 -0.99 11.24
N LEU A 150 4.76 -0.14 11.26
CA LEU A 150 4.75 1.16 10.58
C LEU A 150 4.59 2.25 11.63
N TYR A 151 5.60 3.10 11.76
CA TYR A 151 5.50 4.35 12.50
C TYR A 151 5.05 5.44 11.53
N ILE A 152 3.85 5.98 11.75
CA ILE A 152 3.32 7.12 11.03
C ILE A 152 3.52 8.34 11.91
N GLU A 153 4.50 9.18 11.56
CA GLU A 153 4.67 10.48 12.20
C GLU A 153 3.59 11.43 11.66
N ASP A 154 2.80 11.98 12.58
CA ASP A 154 1.54 12.64 12.28
C ASP A 154 1.71 14.14 12.05
N HIS A 155 1.67 14.53 10.78
CA HIS A 155 1.51 15.92 10.33
C HIS A 155 0.29 16.05 9.41
N MET A 156 -0.76 15.25 9.67
CA MET A 156 -1.92 15.10 8.79
C MET A 156 -2.95 16.22 8.95
N ASP A 157 -2.78 17.18 9.87
CA ASP A 157 -3.71 18.29 10.10
C ASP A 157 -5.18 17.88 10.30
N ASN A 158 -5.42 16.75 10.95
CA ASN A 158 -6.72 16.10 11.15
C ASN A 158 -7.32 15.37 9.94
N HIS A 159 -6.57 15.18 8.84
CA HIS A 159 -6.97 14.37 7.68
C HIS A 159 -6.82 12.84 7.91
N PHE A 160 -7.27 12.40 9.08
CA PHE A 160 -7.21 11.00 9.51
C PHE A 160 -8.16 10.09 8.72
N ALA A 161 -9.25 10.63 8.18
CA ALA A 161 -10.21 9.86 7.38
C ALA A 161 -9.59 9.41 6.05
N GLU A 162 -8.81 10.28 5.43
CA GLU A 162 -8.04 10.01 4.21
C GLU A 162 -7.00 8.91 4.47
N MET A 163 -6.27 9.00 5.57
CA MET A 163 -5.30 7.96 5.94
C MET A 163 -5.99 6.64 6.27
N SER A 164 -7.10 6.66 7.00
CA SER A 164 -7.90 5.46 7.30
C SER A 164 -8.40 4.79 6.02
N THR A 165 -8.79 5.57 5.00
CA THR A 165 -9.19 5.05 3.69
C THR A 165 -8.04 4.35 2.97
N ILE A 166 -6.82 4.89 3.06
CA ILE A 166 -5.60 4.26 2.52
C ILE A 166 -5.32 2.94 3.26
N LEU A 167 -5.39 2.94 4.59
CA LEU A 167 -5.15 1.75 5.39
C LEU A 167 -6.20 0.66 5.14
N ASP A 168 -7.47 1.02 5.03
CA ASP A 168 -8.54 0.09 4.67
C ASP A 168 -8.30 -0.53 3.29
N LYS A 169 -7.90 0.31 2.33
CA LYS A 169 -7.62 -0.11 0.95
C LYS A 169 -6.53 -1.17 0.88
N TYR A 170 -5.45 -1.03 1.64
CA TYR A 170 -4.27 -1.88 1.48
C TYR A 170 -4.10 -2.93 2.57
N PHE A 171 -4.43 -2.61 3.82
CA PHE A 171 -4.07 -3.42 4.98
C PHE A 171 -5.25 -3.90 5.84
N ALA A 172 -6.52 -3.60 5.52
CA ALA A 172 -7.67 -3.92 6.38
C ALA A 172 -7.63 -5.32 7.04
N ASP A 173 -7.35 -6.38 6.25
CA ASP A 173 -7.28 -7.76 6.72
C ASP A 173 -6.01 -8.07 7.54
N LYS A 174 -4.95 -7.28 7.39
CA LYS A 174 -3.60 -7.51 7.94
C LYS A 174 -3.29 -6.70 9.20
N ILE A 175 -4.04 -5.65 9.53
CA ILE A 175 -3.75 -4.80 10.70
C ILE A 175 -4.09 -5.52 12.00
N TYR A 176 -3.12 -5.58 12.91
CA TYR A 176 -3.29 -5.91 14.32
C TYR A 176 -3.65 -4.63 15.08
N GLN A 177 -4.92 -4.51 15.46
CA GLN A 177 -5.52 -3.27 15.94
C GLN A 177 -5.45 -3.14 17.47
N PRO A 178 -5.41 -1.90 18.01
CA PRO A 178 -5.65 -1.67 19.44
C PRO A 178 -7.10 -2.02 19.82
N SER A 179 -7.31 -2.36 21.09
CA SER A 179 -8.63 -2.60 21.67
C SER A 179 -9.39 -1.31 21.99
N GLN A 180 -8.67 -0.19 22.16
CA GLN A 180 -9.22 1.13 22.43
C GLN A 180 -8.27 2.25 22.00
N CYS A 181 -8.81 3.45 21.78
CA CYS A 181 -8.03 4.61 21.38
C CYS A 181 -6.91 4.93 22.37
N GLY A 182 -5.72 5.26 21.85
CA GLY A 182 -4.57 5.65 22.67
C GLY A 182 -3.94 4.50 23.47
N GLU A 183 -4.35 3.25 23.22
CA GLU A 183 -3.70 2.09 23.83
C GLU A 183 -2.23 1.99 23.40
N SER A 184 -1.35 1.73 24.37
CA SER A 184 0.05 1.41 24.11
C SER A 184 0.18 -0.04 23.66
N PHE A 185 1.14 -0.33 22.78
CA PHE A 185 1.34 -1.69 22.31
C PHE A 185 1.69 -2.65 23.48
N PRO A 186 1.02 -3.81 23.60
CA PRO A 186 1.24 -4.74 24.69
C PRO A 186 2.58 -5.47 24.56
N MET A 187 3.55 -5.14 25.41
CA MET A 187 4.93 -5.66 25.32
C MET A 187 5.07 -7.18 25.53
N ASN A 188 4.07 -7.85 26.11
CA ASN A 188 4.06 -9.29 26.28
C ASN A 188 3.62 -10.06 25.02
N VAL A 189 3.14 -9.37 23.98
CA VAL A 189 2.74 -9.97 22.70
C VAL A 189 3.98 -10.22 21.84
N SER A 190 4.04 -11.37 21.18
CA SER A 190 5.08 -11.74 20.21
C SER A 190 4.61 -11.55 18.76
N LYS A 191 5.52 -11.58 17.79
CA LYS A 191 5.15 -11.60 16.35
C LYS A 191 4.36 -12.88 16.01
N ALA A 192 4.66 -14.00 16.66
CA ALA A 192 3.90 -15.24 16.52
C ALA A 192 2.44 -15.09 16.95
N ASP A 193 2.15 -14.34 18.02
CA ASP A 193 0.77 -14.07 18.46
C ASP A 193 0.01 -13.24 17.42
N ILE A 194 0.67 -12.24 16.83
CA ILE A 194 0.12 -11.41 15.75
C ILE A 194 -0.21 -12.28 14.52
N LEU A 195 0.70 -13.17 14.13
CA LEU A 195 0.51 -14.10 13.01
C LEU A 195 -0.62 -15.11 13.29
N ASN A 196 -0.71 -15.64 14.51
CA ASN A 196 -1.78 -16.53 14.93
C ASN A 196 -3.16 -15.83 14.95
N ALA A 197 -3.19 -14.51 15.11
CA ALA A 197 -4.39 -13.69 14.92
C ALA A 197 -4.70 -13.40 13.42
N GLY A 198 -3.89 -13.93 12.49
CA GLY A 198 -4.02 -13.70 11.05
C GLY A 198 -3.56 -12.33 10.59
N LYS A 199 -2.82 -11.61 11.43
CA LYS A 199 -2.38 -10.24 11.19
C LYS A 199 -0.88 -10.20 10.88
N GLN A 200 -0.44 -9.14 10.21
CA GLN A 200 0.96 -8.95 9.78
C GLN A 200 1.43 -7.50 9.86
N ILE A 201 0.53 -6.53 10.06
CA ILE A 201 0.87 -5.11 10.12
C ILE A 201 0.49 -4.57 11.50
N VAL A 202 1.43 -3.88 12.16
CA VAL A 202 1.18 -3.10 13.37
C VAL A 202 1.42 -1.63 13.03
N ILE A 203 0.47 -0.75 13.35
CA ILE A 203 0.61 0.69 13.10
C ILE A 203 0.75 1.40 14.43
N TYR A 204 1.68 2.33 14.47
CA TYR A 204 1.94 3.21 15.59
C TYR A 204 1.96 4.66 15.07
N GLY A 205 1.35 5.59 15.80
CA GLY A 205 1.35 7.02 15.47
C GLY A 205 0.88 7.85 16.67
N ASP A 206 1.02 9.18 16.61
CA ASP A 206 0.68 10.03 17.74
C ASP A 206 -0.81 9.84 18.10
N GLY A 207 -1.06 9.39 19.33
CA GLY A 207 -2.32 8.81 19.78
C GLY A 207 -3.43 9.83 20.04
N SER A 208 -3.51 10.91 19.27
CA SER A 208 -4.50 11.98 19.47
C SER A 208 -5.91 11.49 19.16
N CYS A 209 -6.70 11.31 20.21
CA CYS A 209 -8.12 10.93 20.15
C CYS A 209 -9.07 12.16 20.25
N SER A 210 -8.56 13.39 20.11
CA SER A 210 -9.32 14.61 20.44
C SER A 210 -10.13 15.15 19.25
N GLY A 211 -11.46 14.96 19.28
CA GLY A 211 -12.40 15.48 18.26
C GLY A 211 -13.21 14.39 17.56
N SER A 212 -14.24 14.77 16.78
CA SER A 212 -15.06 13.80 16.01
C SER A 212 -14.28 13.08 14.90
N GLU A 213 -13.16 13.65 14.47
CA GLU A 213 -12.29 13.14 13.40
C GLU A 213 -11.15 12.23 13.92
N GLY A 214 -10.87 12.23 15.23
CA GLY A 214 -9.92 11.32 15.88
C GLY A 214 -10.46 9.90 16.15
N THR A 215 -11.68 9.58 15.71
CA THR A 215 -12.31 8.27 15.96
C THR A 215 -12.00 7.22 14.88
N SER A 216 -11.64 7.61 13.66
CA SER A 216 -11.23 6.67 12.62
C SER A 216 -9.82 6.15 12.87
N TRP A 217 -8.86 7.06 13.15
CA TRP A 217 -7.46 6.72 13.44
C TRP A 217 -7.27 5.80 14.65
N ALA A 218 -8.10 6.01 15.68
CA ALA A 218 -8.13 5.27 16.93
C ALA A 218 -8.16 3.73 16.79
N ASN A 219 -8.75 3.22 15.70
CA ASN A 219 -8.92 1.79 15.47
C ASN A 219 -7.73 1.16 14.74
N TYR A 220 -6.80 1.95 14.22
CA TYR A 220 -5.70 1.46 13.39
C TYR A 220 -4.35 1.56 14.09
N ALA A 221 -4.10 2.65 14.81
CA ALA A 221 -2.79 2.95 15.37
C ALA A 221 -2.78 2.83 16.90
N PHE A 222 -1.77 2.13 17.43
CA PHE A 222 -1.41 2.23 18.85
C PHE A 222 -0.89 3.64 19.14
N GLY A 223 -1.20 4.16 20.33
CA GLY A 223 -0.81 5.53 20.71
C GLY A 223 0.61 5.65 21.28
N HIS A 224 1.26 4.52 21.63
CA HIS A 224 2.65 4.49 22.09
C HIS A 224 3.30 3.13 21.80
N LEU A 225 4.50 3.13 21.22
CA LEU A 225 5.32 1.92 20.99
C LEU A 225 6.70 2.01 21.67
N PHE A 226 7.37 3.17 21.57
CA PHE A 226 8.70 3.37 22.11
C PHE A 226 8.90 4.77 22.70
N THR A 227 9.88 4.90 23.59
CA THR A 227 10.44 6.21 24.00
C THR A 227 11.75 6.46 23.26
N THR A 228 12.02 7.69 22.83
CA THR A 228 13.24 8.03 22.10
C THR A 228 14.33 8.56 23.04
N ASN A 229 15.54 8.01 22.94
CA ASN A 229 16.71 8.47 23.69
C ASN A 229 18.03 8.28 22.91
N ASN A 230 18.60 9.37 22.42
CA ASN A 230 19.86 9.34 21.66
C ASN A 230 21.12 9.60 22.51
N SER A 231 20.99 9.63 23.85
CA SER A 231 22.15 9.72 24.75
C SER A 231 23.04 8.47 24.63
N GLU A 232 24.36 8.67 24.70
CA GLU A 232 25.33 7.58 24.59
C GLU A 232 25.12 6.52 25.70
N LEU A 233 24.98 5.27 25.29
CA LEU A 233 24.76 4.13 26.17
C LEU A 233 26.09 3.52 26.64
N SER A 234 26.21 3.19 27.94
CA SER A 234 27.38 2.46 28.43
C SER A 234 27.40 1.00 27.93
N PRO A 235 28.58 0.38 27.72
CA PRO A 235 28.66 -1.03 27.32
C PRO A 235 28.09 -2.00 28.37
N ALA A 236 27.72 -3.20 27.91
CA ALA A 236 27.34 -4.31 28.80
C ALA A 236 28.46 -4.66 29.81
N PRO A 237 28.13 -5.00 31.07
CA PRO A 237 26.79 -5.39 31.55
C PRO A 237 25.91 -4.24 32.03
N ASP A 238 26.46 -3.03 32.20
CA ASP A 238 25.75 -1.93 32.85
C ASP A 238 24.60 -1.46 31.96
N CYS A 239 24.88 -1.17 30.67
CA CYS A 239 23.86 -0.75 29.71
C CYS A 239 22.99 0.41 30.22
N GLN A 240 23.62 1.43 30.81
CA GLN A 240 22.90 2.55 31.42
C GLN A 240 23.24 3.86 30.73
N ASN A 241 22.25 4.73 30.66
CA ASN A 241 22.43 6.16 30.51
C ASN A 241 21.40 6.91 31.38
N ASP A 242 21.15 8.19 31.12
CA ASP A 242 20.21 9.00 31.90
C ASP A 242 18.74 8.58 31.76
N ARG A 243 18.36 7.83 30.71
CA ARG A 243 16.96 7.42 30.47
C ARG A 243 16.74 5.95 30.11
N PHE A 244 17.79 5.19 29.85
CA PHE A 244 17.73 3.75 29.56
C PHE A 244 18.37 2.93 30.69
N ASN A 245 17.61 1.93 31.15
CA ASN A 245 18.04 0.84 32.02
C ASN A 245 17.39 -0.43 31.44
N PRO A 246 18.11 -1.57 31.31
CA PRO A 246 17.54 -2.83 30.84
C PRO A 246 16.25 -3.27 31.56
N ASP A 247 16.02 -2.86 32.81
CA ASP A 247 14.77 -3.13 33.52
C ASP A 247 13.52 -2.54 32.81
N LEU A 248 13.69 -1.49 32.01
CA LEU A 248 12.62 -0.81 31.27
C LEU A 248 12.08 -1.64 30.09
N LEU A 249 12.85 -2.61 29.59
CA LEU A 249 12.47 -3.47 28.45
C LEU A 249 11.17 -4.24 28.72
N SER A 250 10.86 -4.50 30.00
CA SER A 250 9.60 -5.11 30.42
C SER A 250 8.34 -4.26 30.16
N SER A 251 8.50 -2.96 29.90
CA SER A 251 7.41 -1.98 29.91
C SER A 251 7.24 -1.15 28.64
N THR A 252 8.32 -0.90 27.88
CA THR A 252 8.29 -0.17 26.60
C THR A 252 9.57 -0.42 25.83
N PHE A 253 9.54 -0.25 24.51
CA PHE A 253 10.77 -0.11 23.75
C PHE A 253 11.46 1.23 24.03
N THR A 254 12.78 1.25 23.85
CA THR A 254 13.56 2.48 23.70
C THR A 254 14.12 2.53 22.28
N ARG A 255 13.84 3.63 21.57
CA ARG A 255 14.37 3.96 20.25
C ARG A 255 15.64 4.78 20.40
N VAL A 256 16.71 4.32 19.74
CA VAL A 256 17.88 5.11 19.39
C VAL A 256 17.84 5.30 17.88
N PHE A 257 17.97 6.52 17.38
CA PHE A 257 18.05 6.77 15.95
C PHE A 257 19.18 7.74 15.62
N GLU A 258 19.70 7.65 14.41
CA GLU A 258 20.60 8.64 13.83
C GLU A 258 19.87 9.49 12.78
N ASP A 259 20.37 10.71 12.56
CA ASP A 259 19.89 11.61 11.51
C ASP A 259 21.12 12.08 10.74
N SER A 260 21.32 11.49 9.56
CA SER A 260 22.53 11.67 8.73
C SER A 260 22.27 12.54 7.50
N THR A 261 21.30 13.45 7.55
CA THR A 261 21.00 14.36 6.44
C THR A 261 21.93 15.60 6.46
N THR A 262 22.38 16.04 5.29
CA THR A 262 23.24 17.24 5.18
C THR A 262 22.52 18.55 5.55
N LEU A 263 21.18 18.56 5.51
CA LEU A 263 20.32 19.65 5.96
C LEU A 263 20.27 19.75 7.48
N SER A 264 20.15 18.65 8.22
CA SER A 264 20.14 18.68 9.70
C SER A 264 21.49 19.12 10.28
N ASP A 265 22.60 18.76 9.63
CA ASP A 265 23.96 19.27 9.91
C ASP A 265 24.11 20.80 9.76
N TRP A 266 23.28 21.44 8.93
CA TRP A 266 23.35 22.89 8.67
C TRP A 266 22.47 23.72 9.61
N PHE A 267 21.44 23.12 10.21
CA PHE A 267 20.42 23.83 10.99
C PHE A 267 20.27 23.35 12.45
N GLY A 268 21.02 22.33 12.92
CA GLY A 268 20.89 21.78 14.27
C GLY A 268 22.15 21.12 14.88
N ASP A 269 21.93 20.37 15.97
CA ASP A 269 22.88 19.46 16.65
C ASP A 269 22.36 18.02 16.49
N PRO A 270 22.62 17.36 15.34
CA PRO A 270 21.99 16.08 15.03
C PRO A 270 22.42 14.98 16.01
N PRO A 271 21.56 13.98 16.26
CA PRO A 271 21.91 12.77 16.98
C PRO A 271 23.23 12.16 16.50
N LYS A 272 24.02 11.60 17.42
CA LYS A 272 25.27 10.93 17.09
C LYS A 272 25.01 9.78 16.11
N ALA A 273 25.77 9.72 15.02
CA ALA A 273 25.76 8.61 14.08
C ALA A 273 26.02 7.26 14.80
N VAL A 274 25.26 6.24 14.43
CA VAL A 274 25.38 4.88 14.90
C VAL A 274 26.40 4.17 14.01
N ASP A 275 27.67 4.24 14.37
CA ASP A 275 28.71 3.44 13.71
C ASP A 275 28.64 1.95 14.12
N ALA A 276 29.41 1.08 13.46
CA ALA A 276 29.40 -0.37 13.75
C ALA A 276 29.82 -0.72 15.20
N ASN A 277 30.66 0.10 15.85
CA ASN A 277 31.05 -0.14 17.25
C ASN A 277 29.89 0.18 18.19
N TYR A 278 29.20 1.29 17.93
CA TYR A 278 28.06 1.69 18.73
C TYR A 278 26.87 0.77 18.47
N MET A 279 26.62 0.36 17.22
CA MET A 279 25.63 -0.66 16.89
C MET A 279 25.85 -1.95 17.69
N LYS A 280 27.11 -2.37 17.85
CA LYS A 280 27.44 -3.52 18.68
C LYS A 280 27.08 -3.31 20.15
N THR A 281 27.35 -2.12 20.71
CA THR A 281 26.93 -1.75 22.06
C THR A 281 25.41 -1.81 22.22
N LEU A 282 24.66 -1.22 21.29
CA LEU A 282 23.19 -1.23 21.31
C LEU A 282 22.65 -2.66 21.24
N THR A 283 23.25 -3.50 20.40
CA THR A 283 22.91 -4.91 20.24
C THR A 283 23.21 -5.71 21.53
N ASP A 284 24.42 -5.59 22.08
CA ASP A 284 24.82 -6.25 23.32
C ASP A 284 23.99 -5.79 24.52
N CYS A 285 23.39 -4.60 24.47
CA CYS A 285 22.48 -4.07 25.48
C CYS A 285 20.98 -4.32 25.20
N ALA A 286 20.66 -5.05 24.12
CA ALA A 286 19.28 -5.35 23.70
C ALA A 286 18.40 -4.09 23.60
N VAL A 287 18.93 -3.01 23.01
CA VAL A 287 18.13 -1.82 22.73
C VAL A 287 16.97 -2.18 21.80
N GLY A 288 15.76 -1.80 22.23
CA GLY A 288 14.52 -2.26 21.62
C GLY A 288 14.38 -1.91 20.14
N VAL A 289 14.66 -0.67 19.77
CA VAL A 289 14.57 -0.18 18.39
C VAL A 289 15.83 0.61 18.05
N VAL A 290 16.50 0.24 16.96
CA VAL A 290 17.63 1.01 16.41
C VAL A 290 17.25 1.51 15.02
N GLY A 291 17.04 2.82 14.90
CA GLY A 291 16.73 3.53 13.66
C GLY A 291 18.01 3.96 12.95
N LEU A 292 18.30 3.36 11.80
CA LEU A 292 19.46 3.71 10.98
C LEU A 292 19.05 4.62 9.82
N ASP A 293 20.01 5.39 9.34
CA ASP A 293 20.01 6.11 8.07
C ASP A 293 21.06 5.49 7.13
N GLN A 294 20.87 5.64 5.82
CA GLN A 294 21.79 5.19 4.77
C GLN A 294 22.14 3.69 4.88
N LEU A 295 21.19 2.88 5.35
CA LEU A 295 21.38 1.43 5.46
C LEU A 295 21.61 0.83 4.07
N ASP A 296 22.70 0.09 3.89
CA ASP A 296 23.06 -0.53 2.63
C ASP A 296 23.40 -2.02 2.78
N HIS A 297 23.47 -2.73 1.66
CA HIS A 297 23.77 -4.16 1.61
C HIS A 297 25.20 -4.50 2.08
N ASP A 298 26.17 -3.60 1.90
CA ASP A 298 27.55 -3.74 2.42
C ASP A 298 27.79 -2.87 3.67
N ASP A 299 26.82 -2.87 4.58
CA ASP A 299 26.89 -2.09 5.81
C ASP A 299 27.50 -2.88 6.97
N ALA A 300 28.59 -2.37 7.55
CA ALA A 300 29.25 -2.98 8.71
C ALA A 300 28.34 -3.08 9.95
N ARG A 301 27.30 -2.25 10.03
CA ARG A 301 26.31 -2.23 11.12
C ARG A 301 25.42 -3.47 11.09
N HIS A 302 25.12 -4.03 9.91
CA HIS A 302 24.46 -5.34 9.81
C HIS A 302 25.28 -6.42 10.52
N GLY A 303 26.58 -6.48 10.24
CA GLY A 303 27.49 -7.41 10.91
C GLY A 303 27.54 -7.22 12.43
N ALA A 304 27.48 -5.97 12.89
CA ALA A 304 27.44 -5.61 14.30
C ALA A 304 26.12 -5.96 15.01
N ALA A 305 25.00 -5.98 14.25
CA ALA A 305 23.65 -6.29 14.74
C ALA A 305 23.42 -7.80 14.97
N ILE A 306 24.21 -8.66 14.32
CA ILE A 306 24.12 -10.10 14.53
C ILE A 306 24.75 -10.39 15.89
N TRP A 307 24.01 -10.95 16.84
CA TRP A 307 24.52 -11.44 18.13
C TRP A 307 24.56 -12.98 18.20
N SER A 308 23.86 -13.67 17.29
CA SER A 308 23.63 -15.11 17.26
C SER A 308 24.68 -15.93 16.48
N TRP A 309 24.49 -16.16 15.19
CA TRP A 309 25.26 -17.12 14.37
C TRP A 309 26.70 -16.67 14.08
N ASN A 310 27.62 -17.62 14.01
CA ASN A 310 29.00 -17.36 13.63
C ASN A 310 29.11 -17.10 12.12
N THR A 311 30.26 -16.56 11.69
CA THR A 311 30.48 -16.30 10.26
C THR A 311 30.37 -17.59 9.45
N ASN A 312 29.53 -17.55 8.40
CA ASN A 312 29.18 -18.68 7.53
C ASN A 312 28.41 -19.84 8.19
N GLU A 313 27.83 -19.64 9.38
CA GLU A 313 26.93 -20.61 10.02
C GLU A 313 25.45 -20.18 9.90
N PRO A 314 24.48 -21.12 9.91
CA PRO A 314 24.67 -22.57 9.84
C PRO A 314 25.17 -22.99 8.45
N ASN A 315 26.16 -23.86 8.41
CA ASN A 315 26.80 -24.30 7.16
C ASN A 315 26.17 -25.59 6.59
N ASN A 316 25.36 -26.27 7.40
CA ASN A 316 24.73 -27.56 7.18
C ASN A 316 25.67 -28.64 6.62
N VAL A 317 26.90 -28.72 7.14
CA VAL A 317 27.92 -29.67 6.67
C VAL A 317 27.61 -31.07 7.19
N GLY A 318 26.93 -31.85 6.36
CA GLY A 318 26.61 -33.25 6.67
C GLY A 318 25.29 -33.43 7.41
N ASN A 319 24.32 -32.54 7.17
CA ASN A 319 22.99 -32.55 7.81
C ASN A 319 23.09 -32.25 9.31
N GLU A 320 23.63 -31.08 9.62
CA GLU A 320 23.86 -30.61 10.99
C GLU A 320 22.64 -29.81 11.47
N ASP A 321 21.85 -30.42 12.36
CA ASP A 321 20.51 -29.90 12.64
C ASP A 321 20.37 -29.24 14.03
N CYS A 322 21.44 -29.13 14.82
CA CYS A 322 21.40 -28.68 16.21
C CYS A 322 22.42 -27.58 16.52
N ALA A 323 21.99 -26.51 17.20
CA ALA A 323 22.83 -25.36 17.48
C ALA A 323 23.63 -25.54 18.77
N GLU A 324 24.95 -25.36 18.69
CA GLU A 324 25.78 -25.09 19.87
C GLU A 324 26.00 -23.58 20.05
N HIS A 325 26.07 -23.16 21.31
CA HIS A 325 26.67 -21.88 21.68
C HIS A 325 28.17 -22.08 21.85
N ASN A 326 28.95 -21.59 20.91
CA ASN A 326 30.39 -21.76 20.84
C ASN A 326 31.11 -20.96 21.95
N GLY A 327 32.34 -21.36 22.25
CA GLY A 327 33.26 -20.65 23.13
C GLY A 327 33.56 -19.20 22.76
N ASN A 328 33.22 -18.68 21.58
CA ASN A 328 33.32 -17.25 21.26
C ASN A 328 32.03 -16.44 21.54
N GLY A 329 30.94 -17.10 21.93
CA GLY A 329 29.63 -16.46 22.15
C GLY A 329 28.69 -16.45 20.96
N ARG A 330 29.02 -17.20 19.89
CA ARG A 330 28.24 -17.33 18.64
C ARG A 330 27.70 -18.73 18.45
N PHE A 331 26.75 -18.89 17.54
CA PHE A 331 26.14 -20.18 17.27
C PHE A 331 26.81 -20.86 16.09
N ASN A 332 26.99 -22.17 16.20
CA ASN A 332 27.32 -23.05 15.10
C ASN A 332 26.28 -24.17 15.04
N ASP A 333 25.97 -24.67 13.85
CA ASP A 333 25.23 -25.92 13.71
C ASP A 333 26.21 -27.09 13.81
N LEU A 334 25.72 -28.18 14.38
CA LEU A 334 26.44 -29.44 14.54
C LEU A 334 25.46 -30.61 14.46
N SER A 335 26.01 -31.79 14.15
CA SER A 335 25.26 -33.04 14.30
C SER A 335 24.74 -33.19 15.74
N CYS A 336 23.43 -33.42 15.87
CA CYS A 336 22.74 -33.49 17.15
C CYS A 336 23.25 -34.59 18.11
N ASP A 337 23.96 -35.59 17.57
CA ASP A 337 24.55 -36.70 18.34
C ASP A 337 25.88 -36.33 19.01
N GLN A 338 26.43 -35.14 18.74
CA GLN A 338 27.66 -34.69 19.39
C GLN A 338 27.45 -34.56 20.91
N THR A 339 28.49 -34.92 21.67
CA THR A 339 28.49 -34.74 23.12
C THR A 339 28.87 -33.30 23.46
N ARG A 340 27.93 -32.56 24.05
CA ARG A 340 28.17 -31.24 24.66
C ARG A 340 27.42 -31.13 26.00
N PRO A 341 27.88 -30.28 26.92
CA PRO A 341 27.06 -29.83 28.04
C PRO A 341 25.89 -28.98 27.52
N TYR A 342 24.88 -28.75 28.36
CA TYR A 342 23.64 -28.05 28.02
C TYR A 342 23.58 -26.70 28.72
N VAL A 343 23.14 -25.68 27.99
CA VAL A 343 22.78 -24.37 28.56
C VAL A 343 21.39 -24.45 29.17
N CYS A 344 21.25 -24.05 30.43
CA CYS A 344 19.99 -24.10 31.15
C CYS A 344 19.64 -22.72 31.71
N LEU A 345 18.34 -22.42 31.80
CA LEU A 345 17.82 -21.33 32.63
C LEU A 345 17.25 -21.94 33.90
N ASP A 346 17.79 -21.59 35.06
CA ASP A 346 17.24 -22.07 36.34
C ASP A 346 15.89 -21.42 36.67
N SER A 347 15.25 -21.86 37.75
CA SER A 347 13.94 -21.32 38.17
C SER A 347 13.93 -19.82 38.51
N ALA A 348 15.10 -19.20 38.67
CA ALA A 348 15.26 -17.76 38.88
C ALA A 348 15.64 -17.00 37.59
N GLY A 349 15.61 -17.69 36.43
CA GLY A 349 15.95 -17.13 35.14
C GLY A 349 17.45 -16.87 34.95
N GLN A 350 18.33 -17.52 35.74
CA GLN A 350 19.77 -17.34 35.60
C GLN A 350 20.38 -18.41 34.70
N TRP A 351 21.36 -18.01 33.90
CA TRP A 351 22.09 -18.90 32.99
C TRP A 351 22.99 -19.87 33.76
N GLN A 352 22.85 -21.15 33.49
CA GLN A 352 23.66 -22.25 34.02
C GLN A 352 24.19 -23.12 32.89
N VAL A 353 25.28 -23.85 33.15
CA VAL A 353 25.81 -24.89 32.24
C VAL A 353 25.83 -26.21 33.00
N SER A 354 25.24 -27.24 32.41
CA SER A 354 25.15 -28.55 33.04
C SER A 354 26.51 -29.19 33.29
N SER A 355 26.58 -29.98 34.35
CA SER A 355 27.70 -30.87 34.61
C SER A 355 27.66 -32.13 33.73
N ALA A 356 26.46 -32.63 33.40
CA ALA A 356 26.27 -33.68 32.41
C ALA A 356 26.52 -33.18 30.98
N SER A 357 26.79 -34.11 30.06
CA SER A 357 26.98 -33.83 28.63
C SER A 357 26.50 -35.02 27.80
N GLY A 358 26.00 -34.76 26.60
CA GLY A 358 25.43 -35.78 25.72
C GLY A 358 24.84 -35.20 24.43
N PRO A 359 24.02 -35.97 23.71
CA PRO A 359 23.28 -35.54 22.53
C PRO A 359 22.29 -34.40 22.83
N TRP A 360 22.07 -33.52 21.85
CA TRP A 360 21.26 -32.30 22.00
C TRP A 360 19.89 -32.53 22.64
N ALA A 361 19.20 -33.63 22.28
CA ALA A 361 17.84 -33.93 22.72
C ALA A 361 17.71 -34.22 24.24
N GLU A 362 18.80 -34.57 24.93
CA GLU A 362 18.75 -34.85 26.36
C GLU A 362 18.71 -33.55 27.21
N GLY A 363 18.98 -32.39 26.62
CA GLY A 363 19.08 -31.11 27.32
C GLY A 363 17.84 -30.75 28.12
N PHE A 364 16.64 -31.04 27.60
CA PHE A 364 15.37 -30.83 28.31
C PHE A 364 15.33 -31.55 29.67
N ASN A 365 15.73 -32.82 29.70
CA ASN A 365 15.73 -33.62 30.92
C ASN A 365 16.86 -33.21 31.86
N VAL A 366 18.05 -32.95 31.31
CA VAL A 366 19.23 -32.57 32.11
C VAL A 366 18.98 -31.23 32.81
N CYS A 367 18.53 -30.20 32.09
CA CYS A 367 18.26 -28.89 32.67
C CYS A 367 17.16 -28.94 33.75
N SER A 368 16.12 -29.72 33.53
CA SER A 368 15.08 -29.96 34.53
C SER A 368 15.65 -30.66 35.78
N SER A 369 16.53 -31.64 35.62
CA SER A 369 17.07 -32.43 36.72
C SER A 369 18.16 -31.72 37.55
N GLU A 370 19.08 -31.01 36.91
CA GLU A 370 20.22 -30.39 37.59
C GLU A 370 19.86 -29.04 38.22
N PHE A 371 18.95 -28.29 37.58
CA PHE A 371 18.68 -26.90 37.96
C PHE A 371 17.21 -26.60 38.25
N ASN A 372 16.31 -27.59 38.14
CA ASN A 372 14.86 -27.36 38.15
C ASN A 372 14.47 -26.26 37.14
N GLY A 373 15.13 -26.30 35.98
CA GLY A 373 15.12 -25.23 34.98
C GLY A 373 14.66 -25.71 33.60
N SER A 374 14.73 -24.80 32.63
CA SER A 374 14.41 -25.06 31.22
C SER A 374 15.66 -25.12 30.35
N TYR A 375 15.54 -25.76 29.18
CA TYR A 375 16.60 -25.81 28.20
C TYR A 375 16.72 -24.45 27.49
N GLY A 376 17.86 -23.79 27.65
CA GLY A 376 18.00 -22.36 27.39
C GLY A 376 18.30 -22.01 25.94
N LEU A 377 17.76 -20.88 25.50
CA LEU A 377 18.06 -20.20 24.23
C LEU A 377 18.07 -18.68 24.51
N PRO A 378 19.21 -17.98 24.36
CA PRO A 378 19.22 -16.52 24.50
C PRO A 378 18.31 -15.87 23.45
N LYS A 379 17.56 -14.85 23.86
CA LYS A 379 16.54 -14.18 23.02
C LYS A 379 17.00 -12.88 22.38
N ASN A 380 18.05 -12.27 22.92
CA ASN A 380 18.62 -11.01 22.42
C ASN A 380 20.11 -10.94 22.77
N GLY A 381 20.78 -9.87 22.30
CA GLY A 381 22.21 -9.68 22.51
C GLY A 381 22.62 -9.58 23.99
N TYR A 382 21.79 -8.99 24.86
CA TYR A 382 22.09 -8.90 26.30
C TYR A 382 22.02 -10.27 26.98
N GLN A 383 20.99 -11.07 26.69
CA GLN A 383 20.92 -12.45 27.17
C GLN A 383 22.08 -13.30 26.64
N ASN A 384 22.48 -13.10 25.38
CA ASN A 384 23.65 -13.78 24.80
C ASN A 384 24.96 -13.38 25.50
N TYR A 385 25.13 -12.10 25.81
CA TYR A 385 26.25 -11.60 26.59
C TYR A 385 26.30 -12.25 27.98
N LEU A 386 25.18 -12.29 28.71
CA LEU A 386 25.09 -12.90 30.03
C LEU A 386 25.38 -14.41 29.99
N LEU A 387 24.85 -15.12 28.99
CA LEU A 387 25.15 -16.53 28.78
C LEU A 387 26.65 -16.76 28.53
N LYS A 388 27.27 -15.91 27.70
CA LYS A 388 28.71 -15.96 27.43
C LYS A 388 29.53 -15.79 28.72
N GLN A 389 29.09 -14.91 29.63
CA GLN A 389 29.74 -14.75 30.93
C GLN A 389 29.55 -15.96 31.85
N ALA A 390 28.35 -16.53 31.89
CA ALA A 390 28.05 -17.70 32.71
C ALA A 390 28.83 -18.95 32.27
N LYS A 391 28.96 -19.15 30.95
CA LYS A 391 29.62 -20.33 30.34
C LYS A 391 31.14 -20.19 30.20
N GLY A 392 31.66 -18.96 30.14
CA GLY A 392 33.05 -18.72 29.77
C GLY A 392 33.35 -19.22 28.35
N ASN A 393 34.46 -19.92 28.14
CA ASN A 393 34.92 -20.39 26.81
C ASN A 393 34.48 -21.81 26.44
N GLN A 394 33.67 -22.47 27.27
CA GLN A 394 33.15 -23.81 26.98
C GLN A 394 32.11 -23.75 25.84
N SER A 395 32.06 -24.71 24.92
CA SER A 395 30.90 -24.86 24.01
C SER A 395 29.80 -25.69 24.69
N ALA A 396 28.54 -25.32 24.48
CA ALA A 396 27.40 -26.01 25.07
C ALA A 396 26.19 -25.97 24.12
N TRP A 397 25.33 -26.96 24.19
CA TRP A 397 24.08 -26.96 23.43
C TRP A 397 23.12 -25.90 23.92
N ILE A 398 22.42 -25.27 22.97
CA ILE A 398 21.29 -24.36 23.22
C ILE A 398 20.04 -24.94 22.56
N ASN A 399 18.87 -24.59 23.08
CA ASN A 399 17.59 -25.09 22.59
C ASN A 399 17.18 -24.44 21.24
N TYR A 400 17.92 -24.72 20.17
CA TYR A 400 17.65 -24.24 18.82
C TYR A 400 18.06 -25.31 17.80
N THR A 401 17.15 -25.66 16.90
CA THR A 401 17.28 -26.80 15.97
C THR A 401 16.38 -26.65 14.75
N ASP A 402 16.75 -27.25 13.62
CA ASP A 402 15.90 -27.40 12.43
C ASP A 402 15.55 -28.88 12.13
N GLN A 403 15.73 -29.79 13.11
CA GLN A 403 15.39 -31.22 13.01
C GLN A 403 13.97 -31.51 12.48
N ALA A 404 13.01 -30.62 12.74
CA ALA A 404 11.64 -30.78 12.28
C ALA A 404 11.47 -30.48 10.79
N THR A 405 12.22 -29.53 10.24
CA THR A 405 12.20 -29.14 8.83
C THR A 405 13.53 -28.48 8.49
N GLU A 406 14.33 -29.17 7.68
CA GLU A 406 15.65 -28.74 7.19
C GLU A 406 15.66 -27.25 6.77
N GLY A 407 16.60 -26.48 7.32
CA GLY A 407 16.76 -25.05 7.06
C GLY A 407 15.79 -24.14 7.83
N LYS A 408 14.81 -24.68 8.56
CA LYS A 408 13.89 -23.92 9.41
C LYS A 408 14.23 -24.09 10.89
N TRP A 409 15.11 -23.22 11.36
CA TRP A 409 15.56 -23.21 12.74
C TRP A 409 14.47 -22.65 13.66
N VAL A 410 14.14 -23.41 14.70
CA VAL A 410 13.15 -23.06 15.72
C VAL A 410 13.67 -23.43 17.10
N GLN A 411 13.14 -22.79 18.13
CA GLN A 411 13.33 -23.30 19.49
C GLN A 411 12.67 -24.69 19.56
N GLY A 412 13.34 -25.70 20.13
CA GLY A 412 12.91 -27.09 20.05
C GLY A 412 11.53 -27.39 20.64
N ASP A 413 11.07 -26.54 21.55
CA ASP A 413 9.74 -26.56 22.17
C ASP A 413 8.89 -25.34 21.79
N ALA A 414 9.23 -24.61 20.72
CA ALA A 414 8.46 -23.49 20.24
C ALA A 414 7.01 -23.91 19.95
N PRO A 415 6.01 -23.12 20.39
CA PRO A 415 4.64 -23.31 19.93
C PRO A 415 4.59 -23.23 18.41
N ALA A 416 3.90 -24.19 17.78
CA ALA A 416 3.67 -24.14 16.34
C ALA A 416 2.88 -22.88 15.99
N ILE A 417 3.39 -22.09 15.03
CA ILE A 417 2.62 -21.02 14.42
C ILE A 417 1.57 -21.69 13.54
N ASN A 418 0.33 -21.62 13.99
CA ASN A 418 -0.80 -22.13 13.23
C ASN A 418 -1.36 -20.94 12.47
N LEU A 419 -0.71 -20.62 11.34
CA LEU A 419 -1.23 -19.62 10.43
C LEU A 419 -2.70 -19.98 10.12
N PRO A 420 -3.64 -19.03 10.24
CA PRO A 420 -5.01 -19.25 9.83
C PRO A 420 -5.04 -19.81 8.41
N THR A 421 -6.03 -20.65 8.10
CA THR A 421 -6.18 -21.19 6.76
C THR A 421 -6.28 -20.02 5.78
N GLU A 422 -5.29 -19.89 4.90
CA GLU A 422 -5.27 -18.91 3.82
C GLU A 422 -6.64 -18.91 3.13
N SER A 423 -7.19 -17.72 2.89
CA SER A 423 -8.40 -17.60 2.10
C SER A 423 -8.15 -18.28 0.76
N SER A 424 -8.98 -19.27 0.39
CA SER A 424 -8.90 -19.90 -0.94
C SER A 424 -9.31 -18.94 -2.07
N GLN A 425 -9.61 -17.69 -1.74
CA GLN A 425 -9.95 -16.64 -2.69
C GLN A 425 -8.68 -16.14 -3.36
N VAL A 426 -8.61 -16.38 -4.67
CA VAL A 426 -7.58 -15.80 -5.53
C VAL A 426 -7.86 -14.31 -5.68
N VAL A 427 -6.86 -13.50 -5.34
CA VAL A 427 -6.92 -12.05 -5.36
C VAL A 427 -6.20 -11.54 -6.61
N TYR A 428 -6.93 -10.92 -7.52
CA TYR A 428 -6.38 -10.45 -8.80
C TYR A 428 -6.13 -8.95 -8.75
N ARG A 429 -4.94 -8.54 -9.17
CA ARG A 429 -4.47 -7.15 -9.09
C ARG A 429 -3.82 -6.71 -10.39
N GLN A 430 -3.74 -5.40 -10.59
CA GLN A 430 -2.96 -4.87 -11.70
C GLN A 430 -1.48 -4.92 -11.35
N LEU A 431 -0.63 -5.14 -12.34
CA LEU A 431 0.83 -4.96 -12.21
C LEU A 431 1.18 -3.63 -12.86
N ARG A 432 1.46 -2.61 -12.06
CA ARG A 432 1.82 -1.28 -12.55
C ARG A 432 3.33 -1.12 -12.54
N ASN A 433 3.91 -0.67 -13.64
CA ASN A 433 5.35 -0.42 -13.72
C ASN A 433 5.73 0.95 -13.14
N GLY A 434 7.04 1.20 -12.98
CA GLY A 434 7.57 2.49 -12.49
C GLY A 434 7.28 3.69 -13.40
N LYS A 435 6.79 3.49 -14.63
CA LYS A 435 6.25 4.55 -15.50
C LYS A 435 4.75 4.81 -15.27
N GLY A 436 4.13 4.07 -14.36
CA GLY A 436 2.73 4.18 -14.02
C GLY A 436 1.78 3.49 -15.02
N LYS A 437 2.28 2.60 -15.88
CA LYS A 437 1.49 1.81 -16.85
C LYS A 437 1.25 0.40 -16.33
N CYS A 438 0.17 -0.25 -16.73
CA CYS A 438 -0.19 -1.59 -16.26
C CYS A 438 0.15 -2.67 -17.28
N LEU A 439 0.52 -3.86 -16.78
CA LEU A 439 0.67 -5.07 -17.56
C LEU A 439 -0.70 -5.47 -18.11
N ASP A 440 -0.82 -5.61 -19.42
CA ASP A 440 -2.09 -5.76 -20.12
C ASP A 440 -2.00 -6.86 -21.19
N LEU A 441 -3.12 -7.55 -21.41
CA LEU A 441 -3.27 -8.47 -22.55
C LEU A 441 -3.69 -7.70 -23.80
N GLU A 442 -2.86 -7.78 -24.84
CA GLU A 442 -3.14 -7.10 -26.11
C GLU A 442 -4.54 -7.46 -26.63
N GLY A 443 -5.37 -6.42 -26.82
CA GLY A 443 -6.73 -6.56 -27.33
C GLY A 443 -7.64 -7.43 -26.46
N ARG A 444 -7.31 -7.64 -25.18
CA ARG A 444 -8.03 -8.55 -24.26
C ARG A 444 -8.09 -9.99 -24.79
N SER A 445 -7.19 -10.35 -25.71
CA SER A 445 -7.20 -11.64 -26.38
C SER A 445 -6.76 -12.73 -25.40
N THR A 446 -7.65 -13.68 -25.15
CA THR A 446 -7.33 -14.88 -24.37
C THR A 446 -6.72 -15.97 -25.24
N SER A 447 -6.05 -15.67 -26.36
CA SER A 447 -5.40 -16.67 -27.23
C SER A 447 -3.98 -17.02 -26.74
N VAL A 448 -3.48 -18.22 -27.04
CA VAL A 448 -2.07 -18.57 -26.76
C VAL A 448 -1.21 -17.79 -27.74
N GLY A 449 -0.12 -17.20 -27.26
CA GLY A 449 0.73 -16.31 -28.03
C GLY A 449 0.25 -14.85 -28.05
N THR A 450 -0.82 -14.49 -27.34
CA THR A 450 -1.20 -13.08 -27.19
C THR A 450 -0.05 -12.32 -26.52
N PRO A 451 0.44 -11.21 -27.10
CA PRO A 451 1.44 -10.37 -26.45
C PRO A 451 0.94 -9.81 -25.11
N VAL A 452 1.82 -9.86 -24.11
CA VAL A 452 1.64 -9.16 -22.85
C VAL A 452 2.44 -7.86 -22.95
N HIS A 453 1.75 -6.73 -22.89
CA HIS A 453 2.35 -5.40 -23.14
C HIS A 453 2.06 -4.44 -21.98
N GLN A 454 2.56 -3.22 -22.08
CA GLN A 454 2.09 -2.16 -21.19
C GLN A 454 0.92 -1.39 -21.80
N TRP A 455 -0.01 -0.97 -20.96
CA TRP A 455 -1.08 -0.04 -21.33
C TRP A 455 -1.41 0.92 -20.19
N SER A 456 -2.14 1.99 -20.47
CA SER A 456 -2.72 2.81 -19.41
C SER A 456 -3.59 1.95 -18.50
N CYS A 457 -3.45 2.10 -17.19
CA CYS A 457 -4.18 1.29 -16.23
C CYS A 457 -5.70 1.47 -16.40
N HIS A 458 -6.41 0.37 -16.64
CA HIS A 458 -7.86 0.33 -16.78
C HIS A 458 -8.52 0.50 -15.41
N THR A 459 -9.62 1.23 -15.39
CA THR A 459 -10.50 1.39 -14.23
C THR A 459 -11.94 0.96 -14.52
N ASP A 460 -12.29 0.74 -15.80
CA ASP A 460 -13.59 0.23 -16.22
C ASP A 460 -13.71 -1.27 -15.89
N PRO A 461 -14.72 -1.71 -15.12
CA PRO A 461 -15.01 -3.13 -14.89
C PRO A 461 -15.08 -3.97 -16.16
N ALA A 462 -15.53 -3.39 -17.27
CA ALA A 462 -15.62 -4.09 -18.55
C ALA A 462 -14.24 -4.41 -19.13
N ASP A 463 -13.23 -3.56 -18.87
CA ASP A 463 -11.90 -3.67 -19.49
C ASP A 463 -10.80 -4.10 -18.51
N ILE A 464 -11.00 -3.89 -17.20
CA ILE A 464 -9.96 -4.09 -16.19
C ILE A 464 -9.45 -5.54 -16.13
N ASP A 465 -10.29 -6.53 -16.45
CA ASP A 465 -9.91 -7.94 -16.38
C ASP A 465 -8.70 -8.32 -17.27
N SER A 466 -8.40 -7.58 -18.35
CA SER A 466 -7.18 -7.82 -19.16
C SER A 466 -5.88 -7.41 -18.47
N GLN A 467 -5.98 -6.63 -17.40
CA GLN A 467 -4.86 -6.16 -16.60
C GLN A 467 -4.83 -6.77 -15.22
N LEU A 468 -5.74 -7.69 -14.93
CA LEU A 468 -5.84 -8.33 -13.63
C LEU A 468 -5.11 -9.66 -13.65
N TRP A 469 -4.15 -9.77 -12.74
CA TRP A 469 -3.24 -10.89 -12.61
C TRP A 469 -3.22 -11.37 -11.16
N TYR A 470 -3.05 -12.66 -10.95
CA TYR A 470 -2.61 -13.17 -9.65
C TYR A 470 -1.35 -14.00 -9.85
N GLN A 471 -0.51 -14.03 -8.82
CA GLN A 471 0.63 -14.94 -8.79
C GLN A 471 0.30 -16.12 -7.89
N ASP A 472 0.50 -17.34 -8.39
CA ASP A 472 0.36 -18.55 -7.56
C ASP A 472 1.62 -18.84 -6.75
N ASP A 473 1.54 -19.81 -5.84
CA ASP A 473 2.66 -20.23 -4.99
C ASP A 473 3.86 -20.79 -5.77
N SER A 474 3.67 -21.17 -7.04
CA SER A 474 4.73 -21.61 -7.93
C SER A 474 5.37 -20.46 -8.71
N GLY A 475 4.95 -19.22 -8.45
CA GLY A 475 5.45 -18.01 -9.09
C GLY A 475 4.83 -17.71 -10.46
N ARG A 476 3.80 -18.43 -10.88
CA ARG A 476 3.16 -18.21 -12.19
C ARG A 476 2.18 -17.05 -12.12
N LEU A 477 2.22 -16.17 -13.13
CA LEU A 477 1.29 -15.04 -13.24
C LEU A 477 0.10 -15.43 -14.11
N HIS A 478 -1.05 -15.61 -13.48
CA HIS A 478 -2.29 -16.03 -14.13
C HIS A 478 -3.15 -14.85 -14.54
N SER A 479 -3.77 -14.93 -15.72
CA SER A 479 -4.72 -13.91 -16.19
C SER A 479 -6.11 -14.09 -15.57
N LYS A 480 -6.78 -12.99 -15.20
CA LYS A 480 -8.20 -13.02 -14.79
C LYS A 480 -9.16 -13.42 -15.90
N LEU A 481 -8.93 -12.93 -17.12
CA LEU A 481 -9.78 -13.27 -18.27
C LEU A 481 -9.76 -14.78 -18.59
N TYR A 482 -8.65 -15.45 -18.27
CA TYR A 482 -8.53 -16.90 -18.48
C TYR A 482 -7.55 -17.53 -17.48
N PRO A 483 -8.01 -17.94 -16.28
CA PRO A 483 -7.14 -18.36 -15.18
C PRO A 483 -6.26 -19.58 -15.44
N SER A 484 -6.56 -20.40 -16.45
CA SER A 484 -5.69 -21.52 -16.85
C SER A 484 -4.57 -21.09 -17.80
N ARG A 485 -4.36 -19.79 -18.01
CA ARG A 485 -3.28 -19.24 -18.82
C ARG A 485 -2.39 -18.30 -18.01
N CYS A 486 -1.10 -18.41 -18.29
CA CYS A 486 -0.02 -17.83 -17.55
C CYS A 486 0.85 -16.95 -18.45
N VAL A 487 1.43 -15.90 -17.87
CA VAL A 487 2.46 -15.09 -18.51
C VAL A 487 3.74 -15.92 -18.69
N GLU A 488 4.31 -15.91 -19.87
CA GLU A 488 5.42 -16.76 -20.27
C GLU A 488 6.50 -15.98 -21.02
N ALA A 489 7.78 -16.28 -20.77
CA ALA A 489 8.87 -15.95 -21.68
C ALA A 489 8.87 -16.92 -22.88
N GLU A 490 8.53 -16.40 -24.06
CA GLU A 490 8.20 -17.19 -25.24
C GLU A 490 9.29 -18.22 -25.59
N ASN A 491 8.88 -19.47 -25.84
CA ASN A 491 9.76 -20.58 -26.25
C ASN A 491 10.92 -20.86 -25.27
N SER A 492 10.79 -20.48 -23.99
CA SER A 492 11.88 -20.55 -23.00
C SER A 492 13.15 -19.80 -23.44
N GLY A 493 12.98 -18.70 -24.18
CA GLY A 493 14.09 -17.85 -24.61
C GLY A 493 14.76 -17.15 -23.42
N THR A 494 16.10 -17.14 -23.42
CA THR A 494 16.93 -16.48 -22.38
C THR A 494 17.64 -15.22 -22.88
N GLY A 495 17.42 -14.87 -24.16
CA GLY A 495 18.06 -13.74 -24.83
C GLY A 495 17.34 -12.42 -24.58
N GLU A 496 18.06 -11.31 -24.68
CA GLU A 496 17.44 -9.98 -24.73
C GLU A 496 16.51 -9.88 -25.94
N GLY A 497 15.32 -9.30 -25.72
CA GLY A 497 14.27 -9.22 -26.73
C GLY A 497 13.38 -10.46 -26.84
N THR A 498 13.54 -11.47 -25.98
CA THR A 498 12.56 -12.60 -25.92
C THR A 498 11.20 -12.04 -25.52
N ASP A 499 10.17 -12.25 -26.34
CA ASP A 499 8.83 -11.71 -26.10
C ASP A 499 8.16 -12.36 -24.88
N ILE A 500 7.34 -11.57 -24.19
CA ILE A 500 6.48 -12.07 -23.11
C ILE A 500 5.04 -12.19 -23.62
N ILE A 501 4.49 -13.39 -23.49
CA ILE A 501 3.20 -13.76 -24.07
C ILE A 501 2.30 -14.45 -23.05
N LEU A 502 1.03 -14.63 -23.41
CA LEU A 502 0.10 -15.50 -22.71
C LEU A 502 0.17 -16.92 -23.27
N ALA A 503 0.36 -17.93 -22.41
CA ALA A 503 0.39 -19.34 -22.78
C ALA A 503 -0.44 -20.20 -21.81
N ASP A 504 -0.76 -21.44 -22.20
CA ASP A 504 -1.44 -22.37 -21.28
C ASP A 504 -0.51 -22.68 -20.10
N CYS A 505 -1.05 -22.63 -18.88
CA CYS A 505 -0.23 -22.81 -17.68
C CYS A 505 0.36 -24.23 -17.62
N ASP A 506 1.67 -24.33 -17.44
CA ASP A 506 2.39 -25.58 -17.20
C ASP A 506 3.37 -25.43 -16.02
N SER A 507 4.30 -26.37 -15.85
CA SER A 507 5.30 -26.36 -14.78
C SER A 507 6.68 -25.89 -15.23
N GLY A 508 6.78 -25.30 -16.43
CA GLY A 508 8.03 -24.81 -17.02
C GLY A 508 8.59 -23.61 -16.27
N ALA A 509 9.92 -23.58 -16.11
CA ALA A 509 10.63 -22.48 -15.45
C ALA A 509 10.60 -21.15 -16.26
N ASN A 510 10.05 -21.16 -17.47
CA ASN A 510 9.75 -20.01 -18.31
C ASN A 510 8.40 -19.33 -18.01
N GLN A 511 7.54 -19.99 -17.22
CA GLN A 511 6.30 -19.40 -16.69
C GLN A 511 6.40 -19.04 -15.21
N GLN A 512 7.46 -19.46 -14.52
CA GLN A 512 7.70 -19.16 -13.12
C GLN A 512 8.46 -17.85 -13.01
N TRP A 513 7.83 -16.82 -12.45
CA TRP A 513 8.39 -15.48 -12.30
C TRP A 513 8.88 -15.28 -10.87
N LEU A 514 10.19 -15.27 -10.69
CA LEU A 514 10.84 -14.88 -9.45
C LEU A 514 10.79 -13.35 -9.34
N ARG A 515 10.31 -12.88 -8.19
CA ARG A 515 10.28 -11.45 -7.90
C ARG A 515 11.54 -11.09 -7.12
N SER A 516 12.32 -10.16 -7.65
CA SER A 516 13.50 -9.64 -6.97
C SER A 516 13.11 -8.47 -6.04
N THR A 517 13.99 -8.15 -5.10
CA THR A 517 13.83 -7.08 -4.09
C THR A 517 13.53 -5.69 -4.68
N ASN A 518 14.08 -5.41 -5.86
CA ASN A 518 13.80 -4.21 -6.67
C ASN A 518 12.49 -4.27 -7.47
N ASN A 519 11.56 -5.13 -7.08
CA ASN A 519 10.27 -5.35 -7.75
C ASN A 519 10.37 -5.79 -9.23
N SER A 520 11.54 -6.26 -9.71
CA SER A 520 11.64 -6.86 -11.05
C SER A 520 11.05 -8.27 -11.08
N LEU A 521 10.36 -8.59 -12.17
CA LEU A 521 9.85 -9.94 -12.46
C LEU A 521 10.85 -10.64 -13.38
N ARG A 522 11.42 -11.76 -12.93
CA ARG A 522 12.46 -12.50 -13.65
C ARG A 522 12.05 -13.95 -13.84
N PRO A 523 12.13 -14.53 -15.04
CA PRO A 523 11.75 -15.92 -15.20
C PRO A 523 12.79 -16.83 -14.53
N ALA A 524 12.35 -17.89 -13.87
CA ALA A 524 13.20 -18.76 -13.04
C ALA A 524 14.37 -19.41 -13.82
N HIS A 525 14.19 -19.61 -15.14
CA HIS A 525 15.24 -20.14 -16.02
C HIS A 525 16.23 -19.09 -16.56
N ALA A 526 15.97 -17.79 -16.37
CA ALA A 526 16.85 -16.70 -16.80
C ALA A 526 16.85 -15.57 -15.75
N THR A 527 17.34 -15.88 -14.55
CA THR A 527 17.33 -14.98 -13.39
C THR A 527 18.20 -13.73 -13.56
N ASN A 528 19.05 -13.67 -14.59
CA ASN A 528 19.81 -12.48 -14.99
C ASN A 528 19.08 -11.60 -16.03
N ARG A 529 17.80 -11.88 -16.28
CA ARG A 529 16.90 -11.10 -17.14
C ARG A 529 15.69 -10.64 -16.34
N ALA A 530 15.15 -9.49 -16.70
CA ALA A 530 13.91 -8.97 -16.15
C ALA A 530 12.87 -8.76 -17.25
N MET A 531 11.60 -8.86 -16.90
CA MET A 531 10.48 -8.37 -17.69
C MET A 531 10.60 -6.85 -17.82
N ASP A 532 10.91 -6.40 -19.02
CA ASP A 532 11.07 -5.00 -19.40
C ASP A 532 10.04 -4.63 -20.46
N ILE A 533 9.84 -3.34 -20.68
CA ILE A 533 9.05 -2.83 -21.79
C ILE A 533 9.96 -2.34 -22.90
N SER A 534 9.71 -2.85 -24.10
CA SER A 534 10.40 -2.45 -25.32
C SER A 534 10.37 -0.92 -25.52
N GLY A 535 11.54 -0.35 -25.80
CA GLY A 535 11.72 1.10 -25.94
C GLY A 535 12.02 1.85 -24.63
N GLY A 536 12.03 1.17 -23.47
CA GLY A 536 12.45 1.72 -22.17
C GLY A 536 11.68 2.98 -21.81
N ASP A 537 12.39 4.05 -21.41
CA ASP A 537 11.75 5.34 -21.06
C ASP A 537 10.97 6.00 -22.22
N ASN A 538 11.23 5.62 -23.48
CA ASN A 538 10.49 6.12 -24.64
C ASN A 538 9.27 5.25 -25.02
N SER A 539 8.96 4.23 -24.23
CA SER A 539 7.80 3.33 -24.43
C SER A 539 6.45 4.05 -24.27
N ASN A 540 5.43 3.57 -25.00
CA ASN A 540 4.06 4.07 -25.01
C ASN A 540 3.06 2.93 -24.74
N ASP A 541 1.76 3.24 -24.72
CA ASP A 541 0.72 2.20 -24.70
C ASP A 541 0.87 1.30 -25.93
N GLY A 542 0.84 -0.02 -25.72
CA GLY A 542 1.07 -1.01 -26.77
C GLY A 542 2.53 -1.42 -26.95
N SER A 543 3.47 -0.84 -26.20
CA SER A 543 4.86 -1.34 -26.19
C SER A 543 4.91 -2.71 -25.52
N ASN A 544 5.37 -3.72 -26.28
CA ASN A 544 5.46 -5.11 -25.81
C ASN A 544 6.41 -5.26 -24.63
N SER A 545 6.08 -6.21 -23.76
CA SER A 545 7.00 -6.68 -22.74
C SER A 545 7.96 -7.71 -23.34
N HIS A 546 9.21 -7.67 -22.92
CA HIS A 546 10.25 -8.60 -23.35
C HIS A 546 11.26 -8.85 -22.23
N LEU A 547 12.09 -9.88 -22.36
CA LEU A 547 13.24 -10.06 -21.49
C LEU A 547 14.36 -9.10 -21.85
N TRP A 548 14.91 -8.42 -20.87
CA TRP A 548 16.09 -7.57 -21.03
C TRP A 548 17.04 -7.73 -19.85
N THR A 549 18.33 -7.40 -20.03
CA THR A 549 19.25 -7.34 -18.88
C THR A 549 18.74 -6.29 -17.90
N TYR A 550 18.67 -6.64 -16.62
CA TYR A 550 18.23 -5.67 -15.62
C TYR A 550 19.17 -4.46 -15.60
N HIS A 551 18.60 -3.26 -15.62
CA HIS A 551 19.27 -1.97 -15.57
C HIS A 551 18.63 -1.01 -14.55
N GLY A 552 17.57 -1.43 -13.84
CA GLY A 552 16.91 -0.64 -12.80
C GLY A 552 16.03 0.50 -13.31
N GLY A 553 15.82 0.60 -14.62
CA GLY A 553 14.91 1.57 -15.19
C GLY A 553 13.45 1.30 -14.81
N LYS A 554 12.64 2.38 -14.82
CA LYS A 554 11.22 2.37 -14.43
C LYS A 554 10.36 1.32 -15.15
N THR A 555 10.76 0.88 -16.35
CA THR A 555 10.05 -0.14 -17.13
C THR A 555 10.29 -1.58 -16.68
N GLN A 556 11.28 -1.83 -15.82
CA GLN A 556 11.61 -3.17 -15.29
C GLN A 556 11.08 -3.43 -13.89
N MET A 557 10.47 -2.42 -13.28
CA MET A 557 9.94 -2.49 -11.92
C MET A 557 8.45 -2.68 -12.01
N TRP A 558 7.90 -3.67 -11.31
CA TRP A 558 6.48 -4.03 -11.36
C TRP A 558 5.88 -4.11 -9.95
N TYR A 559 4.91 -3.25 -9.68
CA TYR A 559 4.24 -3.12 -8.40
C TYR A 559 2.83 -3.71 -8.49
N TRP A 560 2.44 -4.51 -7.49
CA TRP A 560 1.06 -4.93 -7.36
C TRP A 560 0.21 -3.71 -7.01
N TRP A 561 -0.51 -3.23 -8.00
CA TRP A 561 -1.35 -2.05 -7.89
C TRP A 561 -2.81 -2.47 -7.74
N THR A 562 -3.41 -1.97 -6.66
CA THR A 562 -4.84 -2.03 -6.41
C THR A 562 -5.39 -0.64 -6.68
N PRO A 563 -6.32 -0.43 -7.61
CA PRO A 563 -7.40 0.46 -7.27
C PRO A 563 -8.22 -0.25 -6.19
N ALA A 564 -8.60 0.45 -5.13
CA ALA A 564 -9.44 -0.05 -4.03
C ALA A 564 -10.82 -0.53 -4.49
N THR A 565 -11.08 -0.55 -5.79
CA THR A 565 -12.39 -0.78 -6.38
C THR A 565 -12.67 -2.25 -6.66
N TYR A 566 -11.71 -3.19 -6.55
CA TYR A 566 -11.97 -4.59 -6.91
C TYR A 566 -11.46 -5.70 -5.99
N ASP A 567 -10.80 -5.37 -4.87
CA ASP A 567 -10.31 -6.39 -3.91
C ASP A 567 -10.80 -6.20 -2.47
N ARG A 568 -11.91 -5.48 -2.26
CA ARG A 568 -12.72 -5.81 -1.10
C ARG A 568 -13.26 -7.22 -1.32
N TRP A 569 -12.82 -8.17 -0.49
CA TRP A 569 -13.81 -9.07 0.10
C TRP A 569 -14.92 -8.13 0.58
N ILE A 570 -16.11 -8.30 0.02
CA ILE A 570 -17.33 -8.06 0.76
C ILE A 570 -17.42 -9.32 1.66
N PRO A 571 -17.02 -9.28 2.96
CA PRO A 571 -18.07 -9.57 3.92
C PRO A 571 -19.18 -8.59 3.59
N GLU A 572 -20.42 -9.02 3.77
CA GLU A 572 -21.48 -8.07 4.08
C GLU A 572 -20.90 -6.83 4.81
N GLU A 573 -21.15 -5.66 4.20
CA GLU A 573 -20.80 -4.31 4.67
C GLU A 573 -19.77 -3.50 3.84
N GLU A 574 -20.09 -3.32 2.54
CA GLU A 574 -20.20 -1.97 1.94
C GLU A 574 -20.87 -1.00 2.94
N PRO A 575 -20.57 0.32 2.97
CA PRO A 575 -21.15 1.25 3.95
C PRO A 575 -22.63 0.94 4.09
N ALA A 576 -23.02 0.37 5.25
CA ALA A 576 -24.12 -0.60 5.36
C ALA A 576 -25.05 -0.56 4.15
N ALA A 577 -25.02 -1.59 3.29
CA ALA A 577 -25.82 -1.69 2.07
C ALA A 577 -27.11 -0.89 2.22
N GLY A 578 -27.16 0.28 1.57
CA GLY A 578 -28.34 1.11 1.54
C GLY A 578 -29.40 0.37 0.74
N THR A 579 -30.07 -0.59 1.37
CA THR A 579 -31.43 -0.98 1.01
C THR A 579 -32.40 0.08 1.51
N LEU A 580 -31.90 1.23 2.00
CA LEU A 580 -32.68 2.30 2.58
C LEU A 580 -32.01 3.65 2.29
N VAL A 581 -32.71 4.53 1.59
CA VAL A 581 -32.36 5.94 1.44
C VAL A 581 -33.40 6.75 2.20
N GLN A 582 -32.96 7.48 3.22
CA GLN A 582 -33.81 8.41 3.95
C GLN A 582 -33.73 9.81 3.35
N GLY A 583 -34.87 10.49 3.28
CA GLY A 583 -34.95 11.84 2.75
C GLY A 583 -36.14 12.61 3.30
N SER A 584 -36.30 13.83 2.81
CA SER A 584 -37.48 14.64 3.10
C SER A 584 -37.86 15.51 1.91
N TRP A 585 -39.15 15.84 1.81
CA TRP A 585 -39.63 16.91 0.98
C TRP A 585 -39.81 18.15 1.85
N SER A 586 -39.29 19.28 1.38
CA SER A 586 -39.67 20.59 1.90
C SER A 586 -40.89 21.16 1.16
N ASN A 587 -41.06 20.81 -0.12
CA ASN A 587 -42.16 21.26 -0.98
C ASN A 587 -42.30 20.35 -2.22
N SER A 588 -42.79 19.12 -2.04
CA SER A 588 -42.86 18.12 -3.11
C SER A 588 -43.59 18.63 -4.36
N GLY A 589 -43.13 18.18 -5.53
CA GLY A 589 -43.76 18.47 -6.82
C GLY A 589 -45.03 17.67 -7.10
N GLY A 590 -45.46 16.79 -6.20
CA GLY A 590 -46.55 15.85 -6.47
C GLY A 590 -46.15 14.83 -7.55
N ARG A 591 -47.13 14.25 -8.24
CA ARG A 591 -46.98 13.34 -9.40
C ARG A 591 -46.27 13.99 -10.61
N SER A 592 -44.98 14.27 -10.47
CA SER A 592 -44.13 14.90 -11.47
C SER A 592 -42.71 14.33 -11.44
N ILE A 593 -42.35 13.60 -12.49
CA ILE A 593 -41.00 13.05 -12.70
C ILE A 593 -39.95 14.17 -12.83
N SER A 594 -40.34 15.29 -13.47
CA SER A 594 -39.44 16.40 -13.81
C SER A 594 -39.30 17.45 -12.72
N SER A 595 -40.12 17.39 -11.67
CA SER A 595 -40.01 18.34 -10.56
C SER A 595 -38.68 18.17 -9.82
N LYS A 596 -37.90 19.25 -9.72
CA LYS A 596 -36.65 19.29 -8.95
C LYS A 596 -36.87 19.07 -7.44
N ASN A 597 -38.09 19.32 -6.95
CA ASN A 597 -38.44 19.15 -5.55
C ASN A 597 -38.74 17.69 -5.16
N ASN A 598 -38.77 16.77 -6.14
CA ASN A 598 -38.91 15.34 -5.90
C ASN A 598 -37.52 14.69 -5.98
N PRO A 599 -36.93 14.22 -4.87
CA PRO A 599 -35.58 13.66 -4.88
C PRO A 599 -35.39 12.50 -5.85
N LEU A 600 -34.20 12.42 -6.44
CA LEU A 600 -33.75 11.25 -7.21
C LEU A 600 -32.99 10.30 -6.29
N VAL A 601 -33.20 9.02 -6.53
CA VAL A 601 -32.47 7.92 -5.92
C VAL A 601 -31.99 7.01 -7.05
N GLU A 602 -30.70 6.73 -7.08
CA GLU A 602 -30.11 5.75 -7.99
C GLU A 602 -30.44 4.34 -7.47
N LEU A 603 -30.84 3.44 -8.36
CA LEU A 603 -31.08 2.03 -8.08
C LEU A 603 -30.11 1.20 -8.93
N ILE A 604 -29.31 0.36 -8.28
CA ILE A 604 -28.35 -0.53 -8.94
C ILE A 604 -28.83 -1.97 -8.72
N ILE A 605 -29.07 -2.70 -9.79
CA ILE A 605 -29.46 -4.12 -9.76
C ILE A 605 -28.25 -4.96 -10.17
N ASP A 606 -27.74 -5.78 -9.26
CA ASP A 606 -26.52 -6.56 -9.49
C ASP A 606 -26.78 -7.82 -10.32
N GLN A 607 -27.99 -8.39 -10.23
CA GLN A 607 -28.40 -9.60 -10.93
C GLN A 607 -29.84 -9.48 -11.43
N SER A 608 -30.10 -9.96 -12.65
CA SER A 608 -31.47 -9.99 -13.20
C SER A 608 -32.38 -10.85 -12.32
N GLY A 609 -33.51 -10.30 -11.88
CA GLY A 609 -34.39 -10.99 -10.94
C GLY A 609 -35.57 -10.16 -10.44
N PRO A 610 -36.44 -10.73 -9.60
CA PRO A 610 -37.54 -10.01 -8.97
C PRO A 610 -37.02 -8.98 -7.95
N VAL A 611 -37.55 -7.76 -8.03
CA VAL A 611 -37.21 -6.62 -7.18
C VAL A 611 -38.51 -6.01 -6.65
N THR A 612 -38.54 -5.71 -5.35
CA THR A 612 -39.57 -4.90 -4.70
C THR A 612 -38.95 -3.60 -4.24
N LEU A 613 -39.57 -2.48 -4.61
CA LEU A 613 -39.17 -1.12 -4.27
C LEU A 613 -40.27 -0.53 -3.40
N ASP A 614 -39.93 -0.10 -2.20
CA ASP A 614 -40.84 0.51 -1.23
C ASP A 614 -40.49 2.00 -1.08
N LEU A 615 -41.50 2.87 -1.08
CA LEU A 615 -41.37 4.26 -0.62
C LEU A 615 -42.33 4.46 0.55
N ARG A 616 -41.77 4.55 1.76
CA ARG A 616 -42.54 4.78 2.99
C ARG A 616 -42.46 6.24 3.39
N SER A 617 -43.57 6.81 3.84
CA SER A 617 -43.60 8.23 4.17
C SER A 617 -44.66 8.60 5.22
N SER A 618 -44.48 9.77 5.83
CA SER A 618 -45.52 10.46 6.60
C SER A 618 -46.55 11.20 5.74
N GLN A 619 -46.35 11.26 4.41
CA GLN A 619 -47.29 11.80 3.44
C GLN A 619 -47.79 10.68 2.52
N ASP A 620 -48.84 10.99 1.76
CA ASP A 620 -49.33 10.14 0.68
C ASP A 620 -48.25 10.03 -0.41
N ALA A 621 -47.66 8.84 -0.54
CA ALA A 621 -46.44 8.59 -1.29
C ALA A 621 -46.73 8.34 -2.78
N TYR A 622 -45.75 8.67 -3.63
CA TYR A 622 -45.81 8.33 -5.04
C TYR A 622 -44.39 8.02 -5.53
N LEU A 623 -44.15 6.79 -5.99
CA LEU A 623 -42.86 6.33 -6.45
C LEU A 623 -42.87 6.15 -7.96
N TYR A 624 -41.88 6.72 -8.65
CA TYR A 624 -41.59 6.37 -10.04
C TYR A 624 -40.33 5.52 -10.12
N LEU A 625 -40.34 4.50 -10.96
CA LEU A 625 -39.18 3.78 -11.45
C LEU A 625 -38.93 4.17 -12.90
N LEU A 626 -37.71 4.61 -13.19
CA LEU A 626 -37.25 5.04 -14.49
C LEU A 626 -36.09 4.15 -14.95
N ASP A 627 -35.94 4.04 -16.27
CA ASP A 627 -34.73 3.49 -16.86
C ASP A 627 -33.54 4.44 -16.70
N VAL A 628 -32.38 3.97 -17.13
CA VAL A 628 -31.13 4.73 -17.15
C VAL A 628 -31.22 6.07 -17.91
N ASN A 629 -32.13 6.22 -18.87
CA ASN A 629 -32.31 7.44 -19.68
C ASN A 629 -33.39 8.38 -19.10
N GLY A 630 -34.01 8.01 -17.98
CA GLY A 630 -35.08 8.79 -17.35
C GLY A 630 -36.47 8.52 -17.92
N GLN A 631 -36.64 7.48 -18.74
CA GLN A 631 -37.95 7.04 -19.21
C GLN A 631 -38.65 6.22 -18.14
N GLN A 632 -39.93 6.52 -17.87
CA GLN A 632 -40.71 5.78 -16.88
C GLN A 632 -40.91 4.31 -17.29
N ILE A 633 -40.55 3.39 -16.39
CA ILE A 633 -40.81 1.95 -16.47
C ILE A 633 -42.10 1.63 -15.72
N ALA A 634 -42.19 2.08 -14.46
CA ALA A 634 -43.30 1.79 -13.57
C ALA A 634 -43.54 2.97 -12.60
N ALA A 635 -44.72 3.02 -12.00
CA ALA A 635 -45.02 3.95 -10.92
C ALA A 635 -46.12 3.37 -10.03
N ASP A 636 -46.16 3.79 -8.77
CA ASP A 636 -47.14 3.34 -7.77
C ASP A 636 -47.33 4.40 -6.66
N ASP A 637 -48.51 4.41 -6.02
CA ASP A 637 -48.88 5.33 -4.92
C ASP A 637 -49.27 4.60 -3.62
N ASP A 638 -50.15 3.60 -3.69
CA ASP A 638 -50.73 2.92 -2.52
C ASP A 638 -50.49 1.38 -2.51
N GLY A 639 -49.51 0.88 -3.24
CA GLY A 639 -49.18 -0.55 -3.31
C GLY A 639 -48.53 -1.12 -2.03
N GLY A 640 -48.10 -0.26 -1.11
CA GLY A 640 -47.50 -0.59 0.18
C GLY A 640 -48.49 -0.60 1.35
N GLU A 641 -47.98 -0.51 2.60
CA GLU A 641 -48.85 -0.41 3.78
C GLU A 641 -49.40 1.02 3.93
N GLY A 642 -50.72 1.17 4.06
CA GLY A 642 -51.35 2.49 4.23
C GLY A 642 -51.32 3.28 2.93
N SER A 643 -50.76 4.49 2.95
CA SER A 643 -50.58 5.38 1.79
C SER A 643 -49.15 5.41 1.27
N ASN A 644 -48.46 4.26 1.37
CA ASN A 644 -47.08 4.08 0.95
C ASN A 644 -47.05 3.41 -0.43
N ALA A 645 -46.07 3.74 -1.25
CA ALA A 645 -45.94 3.18 -2.59
C ALA A 645 -45.06 1.92 -2.59
N ARG A 646 -45.43 0.93 -3.41
CA ARG A 646 -44.65 -0.28 -3.65
C ARG A 646 -44.69 -0.70 -5.12
N ILE A 647 -43.52 -0.88 -5.71
CA ILE A 647 -43.37 -1.43 -7.05
C ILE A 647 -42.72 -2.82 -6.94
N THR A 648 -43.37 -3.87 -7.48
CA THR A 648 -42.78 -5.21 -7.59
C THR A 648 -42.73 -5.66 -9.05
N LEU A 649 -41.53 -5.90 -9.58
CA LEU A 649 -41.31 -6.37 -10.96
C LEU A 649 -39.99 -7.14 -11.09
N SER A 650 -39.75 -7.79 -12.22
CA SER A 650 -38.41 -8.30 -12.55
C SER A 650 -37.62 -7.25 -13.31
N LEU A 651 -36.40 -6.98 -12.87
CA LEU A 651 -35.45 -6.07 -13.50
C LEU A 651 -34.23 -6.83 -13.99
N ASP A 652 -33.64 -6.36 -15.10
CA ASP A 652 -32.33 -6.82 -15.53
C ASP A 652 -31.22 -6.16 -14.70
N ALA A 653 -30.08 -6.83 -14.61
CA ALA A 653 -28.88 -6.24 -14.01
C ALA A 653 -28.51 -4.93 -14.72
N GLY A 654 -28.28 -3.87 -13.96
CA GLY A 654 -28.03 -2.53 -14.49
C GLY A 654 -28.48 -1.42 -13.55
N MET A 655 -28.31 -0.18 -14.02
CA MET A 655 -28.70 1.02 -13.28
C MET A 655 -30.06 1.55 -13.71
N TYR A 656 -30.84 1.99 -12.73
CA TYR A 656 -32.16 2.60 -12.84
C TYR A 656 -32.23 3.85 -11.95
N MET A 657 -33.28 4.65 -12.11
CA MET A 657 -33.53 5.80 -11.25
C MET A 657 -34.92 5.72 -10.62
N LEU A 658 -35.02 6.15 -9.38
CA LEU A 658 -36.26 6.31 -8.65
C LEU A 658 -36.55 7.79 -8.42
N VAL A 659 -37.81 8.18 -8.53
CA VAL A 659 -38.28 9.51 -8.11
C VAL A 659 -39.17 9.34 -6.89
N ALA A 660 -38.69 9.81 -5.74
CA ALA A 660 -39.49 9.88 -4.52
C ALA A 660 -40.37 11.14 -4.58
N ALA A 661 -41.68 10.94 -4.72
CA ALA A 661 -42.67 12.00 -4.79
C ALA A 661 -43.80 11.77 -3.77
N THR A 662 -44.69 12.76 -3.67
CA THR A 662 -45.99 12.60 -3.00
C THR A 662 -47.09 12.57 -4.04
N ASP A 663 -48.26 12.07 -3.68
CA ASP A 663 -49.46 12.09 -4.53
C ASP A 663 -49.82 13.52 -4.99
N SER A 664 -49.83 14.46 -4.04
CA SER A 664 -50.19 15.86 -4.27
C SER A 664 -48.98 16.78 -4.10
N SER A 665 -48.93 17.87 -4.87
CA SER A 665 -47.86 18.86 -4.75
C SER A 665 -47.99 19.71 -3.48
N GLY A 666 -46.91 20.36 -3.05
CA GLY A 666 -46.91 21.28 -1.93
C GLY A 666 -46.72 20.63 -0.56
N LYS A 667 -46.36 19.34 -0.54
CA LYS A 667 -46.24 18.56 0.69
C LYS A 667 -44.84 18.63 1.27
N SER A 668 -44.77 18.59 2.60
CA SER A 668 -43.52 18.48 3.34
C SER A 668 -43.60 17.29 4.28
N GLY A 669 -42.54 16.51 4.37
CA GLY A 669 -42.53 15.27 5.16
C GLY A 669 -41.28 14.45 4.93
N ASN A 670 -41.07 13.45 5.76
CA ASN A 670 -39.94 12.53 5.65
C ASN A 670 -40.35 11.29 4.88
N PHE A 671 -39.40 10.65 4.23
CA PHE A 671 -39.59 9.39 3.56
C PHE A 671 -38.36 8.50 3.67
N ASP A 672 -38.58 7.21 3.43
CA ASP A 672 -37.53 6.24 3.17
C ASP A 672 -37.85 5.45 1.90
N VAL A 673 -36.83 5.23 1.07
CA VAL A 673 -36.87 4.41 -0.14
C VAL A 673 -36.09 3.14 0.13
N GLN A 674 -36.71 1.98 -0.08
CA GLN A 674 -36.08 0.68 0.14
C GLN A 674 -36.20 -0.23 -1.07
N THR A 675 -35.23 -1.14 -1.24
CA THR A 675 -35.26 -2.21 -2.25
C THR A 675 -35.06 -3.58 -1.61
N SER A 676 -35.70 -4.62 -2.18
CA SER A 676 -35.52 -6.03 -1.77
C SER A 676 -34.32 -6.71 -2.44
N SER A 677 -33.76 -6.11 -3.49
CA SER A 677 -32.60 -6.62 -4.24
C SER A 677 -31.84 -5.46 -4.89
N GLY A 678 -30.52 -5.56 -4.96
CA GLY A 678 -29.67 -4.46 -5.41
C GLY A 678 -29.48 -3.37 -4.34
N GLN A 679 -29.09 -2.18 -4.76
CA GLN A 679 -28.75 -1.05 -3.88
C GLN A 679 -29.46 0.23 -4.28
N VAL A 680 -29.83 1.06 -3.29
CA VAL A 680 -30.33 2.43 -3.53
C VAL A 680 -29.36 3.49 -2.99
N LYS A 681 -29.12 4.56 -3.75
CA LYS A 681 -28.21 5.67 -3.39
C LYS A 681 -28.86 7.03 -3.64
N ALA A 682 -28.77 7.95 -2.69
CA ALA A 682 -29.28 9.30 -2.90
C ALA A 682 -28.41 10.08 -3.90
N PHE A 683 -29.03 10.88 -4.76
CA PHE A 683 -28.28 11.83 -5.62
C PHE A 683 -27.69 12.96 -4.75
N ASN A 684 -26.45 12.77 -4.28
CA ASN A 684 -25.72 13.74 -3.48
C ASN A 684 -24.99 14.74 -4.38
N TYR A 685 -25.71 15.77 -4.82
CA TYR A 685 -25.15 16.77 -5.73
C TYR A 685 -24.07 17.63 -5.06
N GLN A 686 -22.91 17.73 -5.70
CA GLN A 686 -21.72 18.45 -5.25
C GLN A 686 -21.18 19.34 -6.38
N ARG A 687 -20.34 20.32 -6.05
CA ARG A 687 -19.70 21.18 -7.05
C ARG A 687 -18.40 20.53 -7.53
N LEU A 688 -18.05 20.76 -8.78
CA LEU A 688 -16.82 20.24 -9.36
C LEU A 688 -15.83 21.37 -9.60
N LYS A 689 -14.78 21.45 -8.79
CA LYS A 689 -13.79 22.54 -8.81
C LYS A 689 -12.50 22.09 -9.48
N ASN A 690 -11.96 22.90 -10.39
CA ASN A 690 -10.69 22.62 -11.03
C ASN A 690 -9.49 23.13 -10.22
N GLY A 691 -8.27 22.71 -10.59
CA GLY A 691 -7.02 23.12 -9.94
C GLY A 691 -6.71 24.63 -10.07
N LYS A 692 -7.42 25.37 -10.93
CA LYS A 692 -7.35 26.84 -11.00
C LYS A 692 -8.26 27.53 -9.98
N GLY A 693 -9.14 26.78 -9.32
CA GLY A 693 -10.03 27.27 -8.30
C GLY A 693 -11.44 27.64 -8.78
N TYR A 694 -11.78 27.34 -10.04
CA TYR A 694 -13.09 27.58 -10.63
C TYR A 694 -13.95 26.33 -10.63
N CYS A 695 -15.27 26.49 -10.66
CA CYS A 695 -16.23 25.39 -10.69
C CYS A 695 -16.80 25.19 -12.09
N LEU A 696 -17.09 23.94 -12.44
CA LEU A 696 -17.83 23.56 -13.63
C LEU A 696 -19.25 24.11 -13.52
N ASP A 697 -19.69 24.85 -14.53
CA ASP A 697 -20.87 25.70 -14.50
C ASP A 697 -21.63 25.61 -15.83
N LEU A 698 -22.93 25.91 -15.81
CA LEU A 698 -23.76 25.98 -17.01
C LEU A 698 -23.85 27.43 -17.48
N GLU A 699 -23.37 27.69 -18.69
CA GLU A 699 -23.37 29.05 -19.25
C GLU A 699 -24.79 29.64 -19.29
N ASP A 700 -24.90 30.92 -18.93
CA ASP A 700 -26.14 31.69 -18.87
C ASP A 700 -27.27 31.03 -18.05
N GLU A 701 -26.92 30.17 -17.09
CA GLU A 701 -27.88 29.38 -16.30
C GLU A 701 -28.81 28.51 -17.19
N GLY A 702 -28.33 28.16 -18.38
CA GLY A 702 -29.08 27.38 -19.36
C GLY A 702 -29.36 25.97 -18.88
N THR A 703 -30.52 25.42 -19.28
CA THR A 703 -30.88 24.02 -18.99
C THR A 703 -31.37 23.27 -20.23
N SER A 704 -31.17 23.86 -21.41
CA SER A 704 -31.55 23.27 -22.70
C SER A 704 -30.47 22.31 -23.20
N ASN A 705 -30.79 21.48 -24.19
CA ASN A 705 -29.76 20.65 -24.82
C ASN A 705 -28.85 21.58 -25.64
N GLY A 706 -27.54 21.37 -25.57
CA GLY A 706 -26.55 22.26 -26.17
C GLY A 706 -26.30 23.53 -25.37
N THR A 707 -26.74 23.61 -24.11
CA THR A 707 -26.21 24.64 -23.19
C THR A 707 -24.74 24.35 -22.95
N ASP A 708 -23.90 25.35 -23.14
CA ASP A 708 -22.46 25.28 -22.96
C ASP A 708 -22.08 24.98 -21.50
N VAL A 709 -21.00 24.24 -21.30
CA VAL A 709 -20.42 24.03 -19.98
C VAL A 709 -19.11 24.78 -19.93
N HIS A 710 -18.94 25.64 -18.94
CA HIS A 710 -17.75 26.48 -18.80
C HIS A 710 -17.20 26.45 -17.37
N GLN A 711 -16.07 27.12 -17.13
CA GLN A 711 -15.63 27.39 -15.76
C GLN A 711 -16.18 28.73 -15.26
N TRP A 712 -16.66 28.75 -14.02
CA TRP A 712 -17.06 29.98 -13.36
C TRP A 712 -16.61 30.01 -11.90
N SER A 713 -16.83 31.14 -11.23
CA SER A 713 -16.54 31.22 -9.79
C SER A 713 -17.46 30.33 -9.00
N CYS A 714 -16.88 29.55 -8.08
CA CYS A 714 -17.63 28.64 -7.24
C CYS A 714 -18.68 29.39 -6.39
N GLN A 715 -19.95 29.06 -6.61
CA GLN A 715 -21.14 29.63 -5.99
C GLN A 715 -22.04 28.51 -5.46
N GLY A 716 -23.05 28.85 -4.66
CA GLY A 716 -23.92 27.88 -3.99
C GLY A 716 -25.20 27.52 -4.76
N ASP A 717 -25.34 27.93 -6.02
CA ASP A 717 -26.51 27.67 -6.86
C ASP A 717 -26.59 26.22 -7.35
N ASP A 718 -27.66 25.88 -8.08
CA ASP A 718 -27.89 24.54 -8.60
C ASP A 718 -27.25 24.31 -9.99
N TYR A 719 -26.72 25.35 -10.64
CA TYR A 719 -26.13 25.27 -11.98
C TYR A 719 -24.69 24.75 -11.94
N GLN A 720 -24.03 24.86 -10.79
CA GLN A 720 -22.70 24.30 -10.54
C GLN A 720 -22.69 22.96 -9.80
N LYS A 721 -23.88 22.40 -9.55
CA LYS A 721 -24.03 21.17 -8.76
C LYS A 721 -24.28 19.98 -9.65
N TRP A 722 -23.46 18.96 -9.46
CA TRP A 722 -23.43 17.77 -10.30
C TRP A 722 -23.41 16.49 -9.46
N TYR A 723 -23.86 15.40 -10.04
CA TYR A 723 -23.81 14.07 -9.45
C TYR A 723 -23.29 13.08 -10.48
N GLN A 724 -22.25 12.32 -10.14
CA GLN A 724 -21.77 11.25 -11.02
C GLN A 724 -22.46 9.94 -10.66
N ASP A 725 -23.18 9.35 -11.61
CA ASP A 725 -23.85 8.06 -11.43
C ASP A 725 -22.87 6.87 -11.57
N SER A 726 -23.35 5.67 -11.24
CA SER A 726 -22.58 4.42 -11.33
C SER A 726 -22.15 4.03 -12.75
N LEU A 727 -22.72 4.66 -13.79
CA LEU A 727 -22.29 4.47 -15.19
C LEU A 727 -21.22 5.47 -15.62
N GLY A 728 -20.86 6.42 -14.74
CA GLY A 728 -19.88 7.47 -14.97
C GLY A 728 -20.47 8.74 -15.57
N ARG A 729 -21.80 8.90 -15.64
CA ARG A 729 -22.43 10.10 -16.20
C ARG A 729 -22.55 11.19 -15.16
N ILE A 730 -22.26 12.43 -15.55
CA ILE A 730 -22.27 13.58 -14.65
C ILE A 730 -23.59 14.34 -14.85
N HIS A 731 -24.55 14.13 -13.96
CA HIS A 731 -25.89 14.72 -13.97
C HIS A 731 -25.88 16.15 -13.41
N SER A 732 -26.56 17.07 -14.10
CA SER A 732 -26.79 18.42 -13.57
C SER A 732 -27.92 18.44 -12.52
N LYS A 733 -27.74 19.15 -11.41
CA LYS A 733 -28.84 19.41 -10.45
C LYS A 733 -29.90 20.34 -11.05
N ALA A 734 -29.46 21.38 -11.78
CA ALA A 734 -30.34 22.29 -12.49
C ALA A 734 -31.12 21.62 -13.64
N ALA A 735 -30.62 20.50 -14.18
CA ALA A 735 -31.27 19.73 -15.22
C ALA A 735 -31.07 18.22 -15.00
N ARG A 736 -31.72 17.67 -13.96
CA ARG A 736 -31.57 16.29 -13.42
C ARG A 736 -31.53 15.10 -14.39
N PHE A 737 -32.06 15.24 -15.60
CA PHE A 737 -32.03 14.20 -16.66
C PHE A 737 -31.10 14.57 -17.83
N LYS A 738 -30.18 15.49 -17.58
CA LYS A 738 -29.16 15.91 -18.53
C LYS A 738 -27.79 15.76 -17.91
N CYS A 739 -26.86 15.37 -18.78
CA CYS A 739 -25.54 14.93 -18.44
C CYS A 739 -24.50 15.79 -19.17
N VAL A 740 -23.32 15.92 -18.58
CA VAL A 740 -22.14 16.48 -19.25
C VAL A 740 -21.78 15.57 -20.42
N ASP A 741 -21.74 16.13 -21.62
CA ASP A 741 -21.65 15.41 -22.91
C ASP A 741 -20.55 16.02 -23.78
N VAL A 742 -19.76 15.18 -24.44
CA VAL A 742 -18.86 15.65 -25.51
C VAL A 742 -19.64 15.76 -26.81
N SER A 743 -19.77 16.98 -27.32
CA SER A 743 -20.60 17.32 -28.48
C SER A 743 -20.26 16.46 -29.70
N GLY A 744 -21.29 15.78 -30.23
CA GLY A 744 -21.17 14.89 -31.39
C GLY A 744 -20.24 13.68 -31.20
N ALA A 745 -19.89 13.33 -29.95
CA ALA A 745 -18.85 12.36 -29.62
C ALA A 745 -17.49 12.69 -30.28
N GLY A 746 -17.17 13.98 -30.39
CA GLY A 746 -15.89 14.44 -30.93
C GLY A 746 -14.69 13.85 -30.20
N THR A 747 -13.60 13.61 -30.92
CA THR A 747 -12.34 13.03 -30.38
C THR A 747 -11.13 13.95 -30.58
N SER A 748 -11.34 15.10 -31.24
CA SER A 748 -10.30 16.10 -31.49
C SER A 748 -10.11 17.02 -30.29
N ASN A 749 -8.90 17.57 -30.13
CA ASN A 749 -8.67 18.63 -29.15
C ASN A 749 -9.59 19.83 -29.42
N GLY A 750 -10.22 20.35 -28.37
CA GLY A 750 -11.21 21.43 -28.47
C GLY A 750 -12.58 20.94 -28.93
N SER A 751 -12.87 19.63 -28.89
CA SER A 751 -14.27 19.19 -29.03
C SER A 751 -15.04 19.66 -27.79
N ASP A 752 -16.11 20.40 -28.04
CA ASP A 752 -16.93 21.07 -27.04
C ASP A 752 -17.57 20.11 -26.03
N VAL A 753 -17.71 20.57 -24.79
CA VAL A 753 -18.44 19.88 -23.71
C VAL A 753 -19.68 20.71 -23.36
N HIS A 754 -20.84 20.11 -23.63
CA HIS A 754 -22.14 20.75 -23.43
C HIS A 754 -23.05 19.91 -22.53
N LEU A 755 -24.18 20.49 -22.14
CA LEU A 755 -25.25 19.79 -21.46
C LEU A 755 -26.16 19.11 -22.49
N TRP A 756 -26.35 17.79 -22.38
CA TRP A 756 -27.22 17.04 -23.27
C TRP A 756 -28.11 16.05 -22.52
N SER A 757 -29.22 15.63 -23.15
CA SER A 757 -30.10 14.61 -22.54
C SER A 757 -29.32 13.34 -22.25
N CYS A 758 -29.44 12.81 -21.03
CA CYS A 758 -28.69 11.64 -20.62
C CYS A 758 -29.04 10.42 -21.49
N HIS A 759 -28.02 9.70 -21.91
CA HIS A 759 -28.13 8.48 -22.70
C HIS A 759 -27.00 7.50 -22.33
N THR A 760 -26.97 6.32 -22.96
CA THR A 760 -25.96 5.27 -22.67
C THR A 760 -24.68 5.37 -23.50
N GLY A 761 -24.59 6.33 -24.42
CA GLY A 761 -23.39 6.59 -25.22
C GLY A 761 -22.17 6.97 -24.38
N ASN A 762 -20.99 6.49 -24.80
CA ASN A 762 -19.72 6.69 -24.08
C ASN A 762 -19.23 8.15 -24.03
N ASN A 763 -19.77 9.04 -24.86
CA ASN A 763 -19.48 10.47 -24.84
C ASN A 763 -20.12 11.24 -23.67
N GLN A 764 -20.95 10.59 -22.87
CA GLN A 764 -21.46 11.12 -21.59
C GLN A 764 -20.92 10.40 -20.38
N ARG A 765 -20.07 9.39 -20.58
CA ARG A 765 -19.52 8.57 -19.51
C ARG A 765 -18.09 9.01 -19.27
N TRP A 766 -17.80 9.45 -18.07
CA TRP A 766 -16.54 10.03 -17.68
C TRP A 766 -15.90 9.16 -16.61
N ASP A 767 -14.69 8.70 -16.88
CA ASP A 767 -13.88 7.98 -15.91
C ASP A 767 -12.91 8.93 -15.23
N ARG A 768 -12.56 8.63 -13.99
CA ARG A 768 -11.44 9.30 -13.32
C ARG A 768 -10.13 8.81 -13.92
N GLY A 769 -9.32 9.75 -14.40
CA GLY A 769 -7.96 9.52 -14.86
C GLY A 769 -6.92 10.04 -13.86
N ASN A 770 -5.66 10.04 -14.28
CA ASN A 770 -4.54 10.58 -13.48
C ASN A 770 -4.83 12.04 -13.05
N SER A 771 -4.27 12.43 -11.89
CA SER A 771 -4.36 13.79 -11.33
C SER A 771 -5.79 14.34 -11.30
N ASN A 772 -6.75 13.52 -10.85
CA ASN A 772 -8.17 13.89 -10.72
C ASN A 772 -8.83 14.36 -12.04
N SER A 773 -8.33 13.94 -13.20
CA SER A 773 -8.96 14.26 -14.49
C SER A 773 -10.27 13.49 -14.71
N PHE A 774 -11.22 14.10 -15.41
CA PHE A 774 -12.37 13.39 -15.99
C PHE A 774 -12.08 13.09 -17.45
N ARG A 775 -12.18 11.82 -17.85
CA ARG A 775 -11.87 11.36 -19.20
C ARG A 775 -13.09 10.73 -19.83
N PRO A 776 -13.53 11.18 -21.01
CA PRO A 776 -14.71 10.59 -21.64
C PRO A 776 -14.36 9.19 -22.16
N LYS A 777 -15.25 8.21 -21.96
CA LYS A 777 -14.99 6.80 -22.32
C LYS A 777 -14.71 6.58 -23.80
N HIS A 778 -15.23 7.42 -24.69
CA HIS A 778 -14.95 7.31 -26.14
C HIS A 778 -13.62 7.94 -26.57
N ALA A 779 -12.96 8.72 -25.70
CA ALA A 779 -11.71 9.40 -26.00
C ALA A 779 -10.78 9.45 -24.76
N THR A 780 -10.35 8.28 -24.28
CA THR A 780 -9.62 8.09 -23.02
C THR A 780 -8.22 8.72 -22.96
N SER A 781 -7.66 9.17 -24.09
CA SER A 781 -6.44 9.98 -24.16
C SER A 781 -6.70 11.49 -23.96
N LYS A 782 -7.97 11.89 -23.87
CA LYS A 782 -8.43 13.24 -23.63
C LYS A 782 -8.94 13.38 -22.20
N ALA A 783 -8.97 14.61 -21.72
CA ALA A 783 -9.55 14.99 -20.44
C ALA A 783 -10.49 16.18 -20.62
N LEU A 784 -11.50 16.27 -19.75
CA LEU A 784 -12.26 17.49 -19.51
C LEU A 784 -11.28 18.59 -19.10
N ASP A 785 -11.18 19.60 -19.93
CA ASP A 785 -10.24 20.71 -19.83
C ASP A 785 -10.98 22.02 -20.03
N ILE A 786 -10.34 23.12 -19.64
CA ILE A 786 -10.85 24.47 -19.87
C ILE A 786 -9.96 25.15 -20.92
N ASP A 787 -10.59 25.76 -21.91
CA ASP A 787 -9.90 26.49 -22.97
C ASP A 787 -8.97 27.58 -22.42
N GLY A 788 -7.82 27.73 -23.07
CA GLY A 788 -6.71 28.56 -22.61
C GLY A 788 -5.85 27.96 -21.48
N GLY A 789 -6.26 26.82 -20.94
CA GLY A 789 -5.49 25.98 -20.02
C GLY A 789 -4.88 26.76 -18.85
N ASP A 790 -3.66 26.43 -18.47
CA ASP A 790 -3.00 27.11 -17.34
C ASP A 790 -2.51 28.53 -17.64
N THR A 791 -2.60 28.98 -18.88
CA THR A 791 -1.95 30.22 -19.33
C THR A 791 -2.88 31.43 -19.22
N TRP A 792 -4.04 31.38 -19.87
CA TRP A 792 -4.93 32.54 -19.97
C TRP A 792 -6.40 32.20 -19.75
N SER A 793 -6.75 31.00 -19.25
CA SER A 793 -8.13 30.71 -18.86
C SER A 793 -8.63 31.67 -17.76
N TYR A 794 -9.88 32.12 -17.89
CA TYR A 794 -10.56 33.05 -16.98
C TYR A 794 -12.01 32.62 -16.74
N ARG A 795 -12.77 33.39 -15.96
CA ARG A 795 -14.19 33.11 -15.72
C ARG A 795 -14.97 33.19 -17.04
N GLY A 796 -15.67 32.12 -17.41
CA GLY A 796 -16.36 32.00 -18.69
C GLY A 796 -15.51 31.36 -19.78
N SER A 797 -14.31 30.84 -19.46
CA SER A 797 -13.59 29.98 -20.39
C SER A 797 -14.33 28.65 -20.54
N ASP A 798 -14.55 28.28 -21.81
CA ASP A 798 -15.27 27.10 -22.29
C ASP A 798 -14.65 25.79 -21.78
N ALA A 799 -15.49 24.80 -21.46
CA ALA A 799 -15.06 23.45 -21.19
C ALA A 799 -15.06 22.62 -22.48
N HIS A 800 -13.95 21.96 -22.73
CA HIS A 800 -13.80 21.12 -23.89
C HIS A 800 -13.05 19.84 -23.51
N ILE A 801 -12.84 18.95 -24.47
CA ILE A 801 -11.87 17.87 -24.30
C ILE A 801 -10.55 18.21 -24.97
N TRP A 802 -9.46 17.99 -24.25
CA TRP A 802 -8.11 18.21 -24.75
C TRP A 802 -7.20 17.03 -24.39
N GLY A 803 -6.10 16.87 -25.13
CA GLY A 803 -5.08 15.87 -24.81
C GLY A 803 -4.63 16.01 -23.37
N TYR A 804 -4.61 14.90 -22.63
CA TYR A 804 -4.22 14.96 -21.23
C TYR A 804 -2.79 15.50 -21.08
N HIS A 805 -2.65 16.63 -20.38
CA HIS A 805 -1.38 17.29 -20.08
C HIS A 805 -1.15 17.47 -18.57
N GLY A 806 -2.15 17.17 -17.74
CA GLY A 806 -2.02 17.19 -16.28
C GLY A 806 -2.00 18.59 -15.67
N GLY A 807 -2.19 19.65 -16.46
CA GLY A 807 -2.31 21.03 -15.97
C GLY A 807 -3.57 21.25 -15.14
N LYS A 808 -3.61 22.36 -14.38
CA LYS A 808 -4.61 22.61 -13.33
C LYS A 808 -6.04 22.68 -13.86
N THR A 809 -6.23 23.04 -15.13
CA THR A 809 -7.55 23.06 -15.78
C THR A 809 -8.12 21.68 -16.12
N GLN A 810 -7.30 20.62 -16.10
CA GLN A 810 -7.73 19.24 -16.33
C GLN A 810 -7.95 18.44 -15.05
N GLN A 811 -7.65 19.02 -13.88
CA GLN A 811 -7.77 18.36 -12.59
C GLN A 811 -9.04 18.84 -11.92
N TRP A 812 -9.90 17.94 -11.47
CA TRP A 812 -11.24 18.27 -10.98
C TRP A 812 -11.56 17.56 -9.66
N VAL A 813 -11.94 18.30 -8.63
CA VAL A 813 -12.29 17.76 -7.31
C VAL A 813 -13.73 18.07 -6.96
N TRP A 814 -14.38 17.12 -6.27
CA TRP A 814 -15.71 17.32 -5.74
C TRP A 814 -15.64 18.15 -4.45
N ILE A 815 -16.45 19.19 -4.33
CA ILE A 815 -16.57 20.03 -3.12
C ILE A 815 -18.05 20.21 -2.76
N GLN A 816 -18.34 20.42 -1.47
CA GLN A 816 -19.71 20.70 -1.00
C GLN A 816 -20.27 21.99 -1.58
#